data_AF-A0A7S2DDP1-F1
#
_entry.id   AF-A0A7S2DDP1-F1
#
_cell.length_a   1.000
_cell.length_b   1.000
_cell.length_c   1.000
_cell.angle_alpha   90.00
_cell.angle_beta   90.00
_cell.angle_gamma   90.00
#
_symmetry.space_group_name_H-M   'P 1'
#
loop_
_entity.id
_entity.type
_entity.pdbx_description
1 polymer ?
#
loop_
_entity_poly.entity_id
_entity_poly.type
_entity_poly.pdbx_seq_one_letter_code
_entity_poly.pdbx_strand_id
1 'polypeptide(L)'
;RLISRSSKITVQMGMSQLGKLSSLASSISVSEYPIPPVQTSFQRSLVERTAREAQVFSDAATGELRLYLDSAGFRTRLASCCPSIANHTSDELVDMFDQEVSASEVTHNFRAATVANPGDMDIDLLSRVPWLLNLWQLHALNFTSITFNQPEETAETEIYGFQRFADLARVTAAEASERAVYTAVNWLRVDLGVEHYGDTAVVLKPSIARQMLIGTAVDSGIWEQGCNNTPAGTYSYAIDCTSVSPSEIRRLGNMDNARHLALSSNGFWNSSSWPMIDLMFARWYGMDHSLAWLDIRNPYMEGALAGNPPLPTSVRLILTSFPSLFGSETATELRKLCASHGWALGWALGINEAKGLGSKAPVKWRVIDPEVFSYNGSVGVHMDAPLVGHALLSTRLAFAGAWDVAGAARRASRATPSFWASLWANLSASIDQSFRARPVNANECESGTLDDYIGVTSTGDCLRYTSPSHWAQPPVRTGAPSSPESPHVPTRLMREPRKELMESRSGGENPLVEQLEAIASQKAAAYGCAISVGVHSPRLSLSVSAGGASRDAQFAWGSVTKLLTGTAVLQAVEAGLLSLQQPVAPLIDPLLQAMGLAPMTSLWGGAAASITVSQLATMRSGIPDFDTANPSGATPTDKLRAEIYATPSVERPPAALLNLSWVAIGSLEFPPGEKSAYSSTNFILLGLLLASLQDRSTWDAYDQSSVFRRPALRNAYKNVTFAVHGSPASHHVVAGYDRTSYNGGNASALPGRPVAPVAGVFSGWTASDLIANVADVARLGYDLFGSKSSTPLLSARSVATMIPTSWYGFATFNLTTHGLTGHTSAYGRSYGHLGATYGYDSILAYLPALDMSISIASNLETDNQAQPSDVLCSAYNTILAHVLNVSAPTCTFAATYHRGICACSWPAGRPASWPP
;
A
#
# COMPACT_ATOMS: atom_id res chain seq x y z
N ARG A 1 45.64 47.46 -21.44
CA ARG A 1 46.38 47.02 -22.65
C ARG A 1 46.56 45.51 -22.50
N LEU A 2 46.05 44.61 -23.32
CA LEU A 2 45.57 44.65 -24.69
C LEU A 2 44.55 43.51 -24.89
N ILE A 3 43.54 43.82 -25.68
CA ILE A 3 42.63 42.90 -26.37
C ILE A 3 43.35 42.39 -27.62
N SER A 4 43.30 41.08 -27.90
CA SER A 4 43.01 40.48 -29.23
C SER A 4 43.33 38.97 -29.18
N ARG A 5 42.35 38.09 -29.25
CA ARG A 5 41.78 37.52 -30.49
C ARG A 5 42.83 36.84 -31.39
N SER A 6 42.83 35.51 -31.34
CA SER A 6 43.05 34.64 -32.50
C SER A 6 42.03 33.52 -32.44
N SER A 7 40.91 33.76 -33.10
CA SER A 7 39.77 32.89 -33.32
C SER A 7 40.02 31.86 -34.43
N LYS A 8 39.17 30.82 -34.41
CA LYS A 8 38.78 29.90 -35.50
C LYS A 8 39.48 28.53 -35.48
N ILE A 9 38.84 27.56 -34.83
CA ILE A 9 38.05 26.48 -35.46
C ILE A 9 37.06 25.98 -34.39
N THR A 10 35.79 26.35 -34.52
CA THR A 10 34.68 25.74 -33.79
C THR A 10 33.48 25.77 -34.74
N VAL A 11 33.13 24.60 -35.25
CA VAL A 11 31.83 24.25 -35.86
C VAL A 11 31.50 22.93 -35.15
N GLN A 12 30.71 22.92 -34.07
CA GLN A 12 29.26 23.02 -34.07
C GLN A 12 28.59 21.98 -34.99
N MET A 13 28.77 20.71 -34.65
CA MET A 13 27.87 19.58 -34.91
C MET A 13 28.10 18.60 -33.75
N GLY A 14 27.13 18.15 -32.96
CA GLY A 14 25.72 18.44 -32.87
C GLY A 14 25.21 17.69 -31.64
N MET A 15 24.37 18.37 -30.85
CA MET A 15 23.39 17.77 -29.96
C MET A 15 22.57 16.73 -30.73
N SER A 16 23.06 15.49 -30.80
CA SER A 16 22.36 14.36 -31.44
C SER A 16 22.75 12.98 -30.91
N GLN A 17 23.65 12.87 -29.92
CA GLN A 17 24.02 11.57 -29.32
C GLN A 17 23.80 11.44 -27.80
N LEU A 18 23.37 12.51 -27.11
CA LEU A 18 22.86 12.41 -25.73
C LEU A 18 21.35 12.12 -25.65
N GLY A 19 20.67 12.05 -26.80
CA GLY A 19 19.25 11.70 -26.93
C GLY A 19 19.00 10.30 -27.54
N LYS A 20 20.00 9.40 -27.53
CA LYS A 20 19.90 8.04 -28.08
C LYS A 20 20.45 6.92 -27.18
N LEU A 21 20.71 7.19 -25.90
CA LEU A 21 21.07 6.17 -24.90
C LEU A 21 20.02 6.02 -23.77
N SER A 22 18.92 6.76 -23.83
CA SER A 22 17.74 6.59 -22.95
C SER A 22 16.56 5.88 -23.67
N SER A 23 16.76 5.36 -24.87
CA SER A 23 15.70 4.73 -25.69
C SER A 23 15.92 3.25 -26.02
N LEU A 24 16.77 2.55 -25.25
CA LEU A 24 17.00 1.10 -25.39
C LEU A 24 17.07 0.37 -24.04
N ALA A 25 16.31 0.81 -23.04
CA ALA A 25 15.80 -0.13 -22.06
C ALA A 25 14.65 -0.87 -22.76
N SER A 26 15.01 -1.87 -23.56
CA SER A 26 14.07 -2.83 -24.13
C SER A 26 13.16 -3.32 -23.01
N SER A 27 11.87 -3.07 -23.17
CA SER A 27 10.80 -3.73 -22.45
C SER A 27 10.86 -5.23 -22.75
N ILE A 28 11.77 -5.95 -22.11
CA ILE A 28 11.61 -7.39 -21.95
C ILE A 28 10.52 -7.52 -20.90
N SER A 29 9.31 -7.80 -21.38
CA SER A 29 8.22 -8.15 -20.51
C SER A 29 8.56 -9.48 -19.84
N VAL A 30 8.47 -9.56 -18.52
CA VAL A 30 8.53 -10.83 -17.75
C VAL A 30 7.53 -11.86 -18.33
N SER A 31 6.50 -11.41 -19.07
CA SER A 31 5.56 -12.28 -19.80
C SER A 31 6.17 -13.13 -20.92
N GLU A 32 7.39 -12.84 -21.39
CA GLU A 32 8.08 -13.64 -22.41
C GLU A 32 9.00 -14.71 -21.81
N TYR A 33 9.26 -14.69 -20.50
CA TYR A 33 10.11 -15.68 -19.83
C TYR A 33 9.28 -16.89 -19.38
N PRO A 34 9.69 -18.14 -19.67
CA PRO A 34 8.99 -19.32 -19.18
C PRO A 34 9.01 -19.35 -17.65
N ILE A 35 7.85 -19.46 -17.02
CA ILE A 35 7.77 -19.64 -15.56
C ILE A 35 8.47 -20.96 -15.22
N PRO A 36 9.55 -20.96 -14.43
CA PRO A 36 10.25 -22.18 -14.08
C PRO A 36 9.40 -23.01 -13.10
N PRO A 37 9.59 -24.33 -13.04
CA PRO A 37 8.98 -25.13 -11.99
C PRO A 37 9.54 -24.71 -10.62
N VAL A 38 8.71 -24.85 -9.59
CA VAL A 38 9.10 -24.57 -8.19
C VAL A 38 10.38 -25.33 -7.81
N GLN A 39 10.50 -26.59 -8.22
CA GLN A 39 11.78 -27.31 -8.29
C GLN A 39 11.81 -28.24 -9.49
N THR A 40 12.97 -28.33 -10.14
CA THR A 40 13.21 -29.27 -11.24
C THR A 40 13.43 -30.69 -10.69
N SER A 41 13.50 -31.70 -11.56
CA SER A 41 13.86 -33.06 -11.13
C SER A 41 15.30 -33.15 -10.65
N PHE A 42 16.20 -32.36 -11.25
CA PHE A 42 17.59 -32.27 -10.84
C PHE A 42 17.70 -31.65 -9.45
N GLN A 43 17.08 -30.49 -9.22
CA GLN A 43 17.09 -29.80 -7.93
C GLN A 43 16.56 -30.67 -6.79
N ARG A 44 15.43 -31.37 -7.01
CA ARG A 44 14.90 -32.32 -6.02
C ARG A 44 15.89 -33.44 -5.71
N SER A 45 16.50 -34.03 -6.73
CA SER A 45 17.50 -35.09 -6.56
C SER A 45 18.77 -34.60 -5.85
N LEU A 46 19.14 -33.34 -6.07
CA LEU A 46 20.25 -32.68 -5.38
C LEU A 46 19.93 -32.53 -3.89
N VAL A 47 18.80 -31.89 -3.55
CA VAL A 47 18.35 -31.72 -2.16
C VAL A 47 18.20 -33.05 -1.43
N GLU A 48 17.60 -34.07 -2.07
CA GLU A 48 17.43 -35.38 -1.46
C GLU A 48 18.75 -36.10 -1.20
N ARG A 49 19.74 -35.98 -2.11
CA ARG A 49 21.09 -36.53 -1.88
C ARG A 49 21.77 -35.80 -0.73
N THR A 50 21.77 -34.48 -0.77
CA THR A 50 22.37 -33.66 0.28
C THR A 50 21.73 -33.95 1.63
N ALA A 51 20.41 -34.12 1.71
CA ALA A 51 19.75 -34.46 2.97
C ALA A 51 20.21 -35.78 3.57
N ARG A 52 20.41 -36.82 2.74
CA ARG A 52 20.93 -38.13 3.20
C ARG A 52 22.38 -38.02 3.68
N GLU A 53 23.22 -37.29 2.97
CA GLU A 53 24.62 -37.09 3.34
C GLU A 53 24.75 -36.23 4.59
N ALA A 54 23.98 -35.14 4.68
CA ALA A 54 23.91 -34.24 5.82
C ALA A 54 23.53 -34.96 7.12
N GLN A 55 22.62 -35.93 7.04
CA GLN A 55 22.26 -36.79 8.17
C GLN A 55 23.48 -37.59 8.65
N VAL A 56 24.18 -38.29 7.75
CA VAL A 56 25.39 -39.05 8.09
C VAL A 56 26.46 -38.15 8.71
N PHE A 57 26.70 -36.97 8.14
CA PHE A 57 27.69 -36.03 8.68
C PHE A 57 27.28 -35.47 10.05
N SER A 58 25.99 -35.15 10.24
CA SER A 58 25.49 -34.64 11.52
C SER A 58 25.51 -35.71 12.62
N ASP A 59 25.16 -36.95 12.29
CA ASP A 59 25.27 -38.08 13.21
C ASP A 59 26.73 -38.30 13.63
N ALA A 60 27.66 -38.29 12.68
CA ALA A 60 29.09 -38.42 12.97
C ALA A 60 29.64 -37.26 13.83
N ALA A 61 29.14 -36.04 13.62
CA ALA A 61 29.54 -34.85 14.38
C ALA A 61 28.95 -34.77 15.79
N THR A 62 27.98 -35.63 16.13
CA THR A 62 27.23 -35.55 17.40
C THR A 62 28.15 -35.71 18.62
N GLY A 63 29.10 -36.63 18.57
CA GLY A 63 30.05 -36.83 19.66
C GLY A 63 30.94 -35.61 19.90
N GLU A 64 31.41 -34.97 18.84
CA GLU A 64 32.24 -33.77 18.92
C GLU A 64 31.45 -32.56 19.44
N LEU A 65 30.20 -32.40 18.99
CA LEU A 65 29.32 -31.36 19.51
C LEU A 65 29.04 -31.56 21.02
N ARG A 66 28.81 -32.81 21.47
CA ARG A 66 28.65 -33.10 22.90
C ARG A 66 29.90 -32.71 23.70
N LEU A 67 31.09 -33.06 23.20
CA LEU A 67 32.36 -32.68 23.83
C LEU A 67 32.52 -31.15 23.91
N TYR A 68 32.14 -30.43 22.86
CA TYR A 68 32.14 -28.98 22.86
C TYR A 68 31.19 -28.40 23.93
N LEU A 69 29.95 -28.92 23.97
CA LEU A 69 28.93 -28.52 24.93
C LEU A 69 29.28 -28.91 26.37
N ASP A 70 30.13 -29.92 26.60
CA ASP A 70 30.67 -30.28 27.91
C ASP A 70 31.95 -29.52 28.29
N SER A 71 32.51 -28.74 27.37
CA SER A 71 33.72 -27.97 27.64
C SER A 71 33.50 -26.94 28.75
N ALA A 72 34.50 -26.78 29.63
CA ALA A 72 34.43 -25.83 30.73
C ALA A 72 34.18 -24.38 30.26
N GLY A 73 34.71 -24.02 29.09
CA GLY A 73 34.51 -22.71 28.47
C GLY A 73 33.06 -22.46 28.08
N PHE A 74 32.44 -23.39 27.36
CA PHE A 74 31.02 -23.30 26.99
C PHE A 74 30.13 -23.30 28.24
N ARG A 75 30.32 -24.26 29.15
CA ARG A 75 29.52 -24.40 30.38
C ARG A 75 29.55 -23.15 31.25
N THR A 76 30.72 -22.51 31.38
CA THR A 76 30.86 -21.24 32.14
C THR A 76 30.07 -20.11 31.48
N ARG A 77 30.11 -19.98 30.15
CA ARG A 77 29.36 -18.94 29.43
C ARG A 77 27.86 -19.22 29.42
N LEU A 78 27.45 -20.47 29.25
CA LEU A 78 26.05 -20.89 29.32
C LEU A 78 25.44 -20.57 30.69
N ALA A 79 26.15 -20.89 31.78
CA ALA A 79 25.72 -20.56 33.14
C ALA A 79 25.59 -19.05 33.37
N SER A 80 26.41 -18.25 32.70
CA SER A 80 26.38 -16.78 32.79
C SER A 80 25.24 -16.17 31.97
N CYS A 81 25.02 -16.63 30.73
CA CYS A 81 24.01 -16.04 29.84
C CYS A 81 22.60 -16.57 30.10
N CYS A 82 22.51 -17.85 30.44
CA CYS A 82 21.32 -18.67 30.23
C CYS A 82 21.12 -19.64 31.41
N PRO A 83 20.95 -19.14 32.66
CA PRO A 83 20.93 -20.00 33.85
C PRO A 83 19.80 -21.05 33.84
N SER A 84 18.69 -20.78 33.14
CA SER A 84 17.55 -21.69 33.02
C SER A 84 17.90 -23.01 32.33
N ILE A 85 18.94 -23.00 31.47
CA ILE A 85 19.33 -24.18 30.70
C ILE A 85 20.73 -24.70 31.05
N ALA A 86 21.44 -24.03 31.96
CA ALA A 86 22.83 -24.33 32.30
C ALA A 86 23.08 -25.75 32.82
N ASN A 87 22.07 -26.34 33.48
CA ASN A 87 22.13 -27.69 34.06
C ASN A 87 21.71 -28.82 33.10
N HIS A 88 21.29 -28.51 31.86
CA HIS A 88 20.94 -29.54 30.88
C HIS A 88 22.18 -30.33 30.50
N THR A 89 22.02 -31.63 30.28
CA THR A 89 23.07 -32.52 29.75
C THR A 89 23.48 -32.11 28.33
N SER A 90 24.65 -32.54 27.87
CA SER A 90 25.06 -32.28 26.48
C SER A 90 24.09 -32.90 25.47
N ASP A 91 23.47 -34.03 25.78
CA ASP A 91 22.44 -34.67 24.94
C ASP A 91 21.19 -33.78 24.81
N GLU A 92 20.67 -33.27 25.92
CA GLU A 92 19.53 -32.33 25.90
C GLU A 92 19.87 -31.04 25.16
N LEU A 93 21.10 -30.53 25.30
CA LEU A 93 21.54 -29.34 24.58
C LEU A 93 21.70 -29.60 23.07
N VAL A 94 22.12 -30.79 22.65
CA VAL A 94 22.12 -31.17 21.22
C VAL A 94 20.69 -31.18 20.66
N ASP A 95 19.74 -31.76 21.39
CA ASP A 95 18.34 -31.78 20.96
C ASP A 95 17.77 -30.37 20.84
N MET A 96 18.09 -29.48 21.79
CA MET A 96 17.72 -28.06 21.74
C MET A 96 18.37 -27.35 20.54
N PHE A 97 19.65 -27.63 20.26
CA PHE A 97 20.34 -27.07 19.10
C PHE A 97 19.63 -27.44 17.79
N ASP A 98 19.29 -28.71 17.59
CA ASP A 98 18.62 -29.14 16.36
C ASP A 98 17.23 -28.51 16.20
N GLN A 99 16.48 -28.40 17.31
CA GLN A 99 15.18 -27.76 17.34
C GLN A 99 15.29 -26.27 16.95
N GLU A 100 16.23 -25.53 17.54
CA GLU A 100 16.39 -24.10 17.29
C GLU A 100 16.91 -23.79 15.89
N VAL A 101 17.82 -24.61 15.36
CA VAL A 101 18.28 -24.50 13.97
C VAL A 101 17.14 -24.79 13.00
N SER A 102 16.35 -25.82 13.25
CA SER A 102 15.20 -26.14 12.41
C SER A 102 14.12 -25.04 12.46
N ALA A 103 14.03 -24.28 13.55
CA ALA A 103 13.12 -23.14 13.70
C ALA A 103 13.66 -21.79 13.17
N SER A 104 14.94 -21.72 12.77
CA SER A 104 15.54 -20.47 12.31
C SER A 104 14.91 -19.93 11.02
N GLU A 105 14.90 -18.61 10.90
CA GLU A 105 14.44 -17.94 9.68
C GLU A 105 15.45 -18.08 8.55
N VAL A 106 14.94 -18.26 7.32
CA VAL A 106 15.74 -18.21 6.10
C VAL A 106 15.44 -16.90 5.39
N THR A 107 16.47 -16.08 5.20
CA THR A 107 16.34 -14.71 4.69
C THR A 107 17.11 -14.51 3.40
N HIS A 108 16.50 -13.86 2.41
CA HIS A 108 17.17 -13.31 1.25
C HIS A 108 17.23 -11.79 1.39
N ASN A 109 18.40 -11.26 1.71
CA ASN A 109 18.64 -9.82 1.91
C ASN A 109 19.09 -9.16 0.60
N PHE A 110 18.47 -8.05 0.24
CA PHE A 110 18.74 -7.28 -0.98
C PHE A 110 18.59 -5.77 -0.74
N ARG A 111 19.04 -4.95 -1.70
CA ARG A 111 18.98 -3.48 -1.60
C ARG A 111 17.63 -2.95 -2.06
N ALA A 112 17.02 -2.07 -1.27
CA ALA A 112 15.72 -1.50 -1.56
C ALA A 112 15.65 -0.58 -2.80
N ALA A 113 16.74 0.13 -3.12
CA ALA A 113 16.81 1.11 -4.20
C ALA A 113 17.86 0.73 -5.25
N THR A 114 17.62 1.14 -6.50
CA THR A 114 18.42 0.82 -7.71
C THR A 114 19.82 1.44 -7.76
N VAL A 115 20.32 2.05 -6.68
CA VAL A 115 21.61 2.74 -6.69
C VAL A 115 22.68 1.94 -5.95
N ALA A 116 23.57 1.36 -6.74
CA ALA A 116 24.90 0.83 -6.40
C ALA A 116 25.07 -0.65 -5.99
N ASN A 117 24.17 -1.56 -6.38
CA ASN A 117 24.58 -2.96 -6.55
C ASN A 117 23.99 -3.54 -7.86
N PRO A 118 24.73 -3.54 -8.98
CA PRO A 118 24.25 -4.13 -10.22
C PRO A 118 24.32 -5.65 -10.10
N GLY A 119 23.27 -6.32 -9.62
CA GLY A 119 23.33 -7.78 -9.50
C GLY A 119 22.15 -8.54 -8.90
N ASP A 120 21.32 -7.94 -8.04
CA ASP A 120 20.35 -8.69 -7.23
C ASP A 120 18.90 -8.16 -7.34
N MET A 121 17.97 -8.81 -6.63
CA MET A 121 16.57 -8.38 -6.48
C MET A 121 16.46 -6.97 -5.86
N ASP A 122 15.37 -6.27 -6.18
CA ASP A 122 14.98 -5.02 -5.53
C ASP A 122 13.44 -4.96 -5.32
N ILE A 123 12.94 -3.88 -4.72
CA ILE A 123 11.51 -3.72 -4.44
C ILE A 123 10.68 -3.63 -5.74
N ASP A 124 11.23 -3.03 -6.79
CA ASP A 124 10.56 -2.87 -8.09
C ASP A 124 10.43 -4.23 -8.80
N LEU A 125 11.50 -5.02 -8.83
CA LEU A 125 11.49 -6.40 -9.31
C LEU A 125 10.54 -7.27 -8.48
N LEU A 126 10.62 -7.23 -7.15
CA LEU A 126 9.74 -7.98 -6.25
C LEU A 126 8.25 -7.70 -6.52
N SER A 127 7.91 -6.51 -7.02
CA SER A 127 6.53 -6.13 -7.38
C SER A 127 6.06 -6.63 -8.75
N ARG A 128 6.97 -7.07 -9.63
CA ARG A 128 6.70 -7.39 -11.03
C ARG A 128 6.90 -8.86 -11.38
N VAL A 129 7.71 -9.59 -10.61
CA VAL A 129 8.08 -10.97 -10.93
C VAL A 129 7.24 -11.99 -10.15
N PRO A 130 6.93 -13.18 -10.71
CA PRO A 130 6.08 -14.16 -10.04
C PRO A 130 6.85 -15.18 -9.18
N TRP A 131 8.18 -15.09 -9.09
CA TRP A 131 9.01 -15.91 -8.20
C TRP A 131 10.27 -15.13 -7.79
N LEU A 132 10.92 -15.55 -6.71
CA LEU A 132 12.17 -14.94 -6.27
C LEU A 132 13.31 -15.33 -7.24
N LEU A 133 13.88 -14.35 -7.95
CA LEU A 133 14.90 -14.60 -8.98
C LEU A 133 16.28 -14.84 -8.35
N ASN A 134 17.06 -15.74 -8.97
CA ASN A 134 18.49 -15.85 -8.70
C ASN A 134 19.34 -14.91 -9.59
N LEU A 135 20.63 -14.78 -9.26
CA LEU A 135 21.59 -13.95 -9.99
C LEU A 135 21.64 -14.29 -11.49
N TRP A 136 21.64 -15.58 -11.83
CA TRP A 136 21.72 -16.06 -13.20
C TRP A 136 20.45 -15.79 -14.01
N GLN A 137 19.28 -15.84 -13.37
CA GLN A 137 18.01 -15.47 -13.97
C GLN A 137 17.95 -13.97 -14.23
N LEU A 138 18.41 -13.15 -13.28
CA LEU A 138 18.56 -11.71 -13.47
C LEU A 138 19.49 -11.37 -14.64
N HIS A 139 20.58 -12.11 -14.79
CA HIS A 139 21.48 -11.98 -15.94
C HIS A 139 20.81 -12.40 -17.25
N ALA A 140 20.18 -13.58 -17.30
CA ALA A 140 19.50 -14.08 -18.48
C ALA A 140 18.32 -13.18 -18.92
N LEU A 141 17.71 -12.46 -17.98
CA LEU A 141 16.64 -11.49 -18.22
C LEU A 141 17.15 -10.08 -18.57
N ASN A 142 18.47 -9.88 -18.67
CA ASN A 142 19.11 -8.58 -18.88
C ASN A 142 18.77 -7.52 -17.81
N PHE A 143 18.39 -7.94 -16.60
CA PHE A 143 18.27 -7.02 -15.46
C PHE A 143 19.65 -6.64 -14.91
N THR A 144 20.66 -7.50 -15.08
CA THR A 144 22.02 -7.29 -14.59
C THR A 144 23.06 -7.80 -15.59
N SER A 145 24.26 -7.21 -15.55
CA SER A 145 25.42 -7.70 -16.31
C SER A 145 26.41 -8.32 -15.33
N ILE A 146 26.42 -9.65 -15.23
CA ILE A 146 27.41 -10.38 -14.42
C ILE A 146 28.73 -10.45 -15.21
N THR A 147 29.83 -10.06 -14.57
CA THR A 147 31.17 -10.32 -15.11
C THR A 147 31.58 -11.75 -14.76
N PHE A 148 31.84 -12.60 -15.75
CA PHE A 148 32.11 -14.05 -15.63
C PHE A 148 33.36 -14.50 -14.84
N ASN A 149 33.94 -13.64 -13.99
CA ASN A 149 35.07 -13.93 -13.09
C ASN A 149 34.64 -13.89 -11.61
N GLN A 150 33.47 -14.42 -11.30
CA GLN A 150 32.80 -14.30 -10.00
C GLN A 150 32.88 -15.67 -9.25
N PRO A 151 33.27 -15.71 -7.96
CA PRO A 151 33.38 -16.93 -7.15
C PRO A 151 32.07 -17.74 -7.05
N GLU A 152 30.94 -17.15 -7.38
CA GLU A 152 29.59 -17.70 -7.37
C GLU A 152 29.44 -18.91 -8.30
N GLU A 153 29.97 -18.87 -9.53
CA GLU A 153 29.93 -20.03 -10.44
C GLU A 153 30.71 -21.22 -9.87
N THR A 154 31.90 -20.94 -9.35
CA THR A 154 32.77 -21.95 -8.74
C THR A 154 32.11 -22.52 -7.49
N ALA A 155 31.56 -21.68 -6.62
CA ALA A 155 30.88 -22.12 -5.42
C ALA A 155 29.66 -22.99 -5.74
N GLU A 156 28.76 -22.54 -6.61
CA GLU A 156 27.56 -23.31 -6.95
C GLU A 156 27.90 -24.67 -7.57
N THR A 157 28.93 -24.76 -8.40
CA THR A 157 29.25 -26.00 -9.13
C THR A 157 30.18 -26.93 -8.34
N GLU A 158 31.21 -26.40 -7.68
CA GLU A 158 32.23 -27.18 -6.97
C GLU A 158 31.91 -27.44 -5.49
N ILE A 159 31.13 -26.55 -4.85
CA ILE A 159 30.73 -26.70 -3.45
C ILE A 159 29.32 -27.29 -3.35
N TYR A 160 28.35 -26.65 -3.99
CA TYR A 160 26.94 -27.04 -3.87
C TYR A 160 26.50 -28.14 -4.85
N GLY A 161 27.26 -28.36 -5.93
CA GLY A 161 26.98 -29.42 -6.91
C GLY A 161 25.88 -29.10 -7.92
N PHE A 162 25.62 -27.81 -8.18
CA PHE A 162 24.77 -27.36 -9.29
C PHE A 162 25.40 -27.65 -10.65
N GLN A 163 24.58 -27.64 -11.71
CA GLN A 163 25.06 -27.88 -13.07
C GLN A 163 25.87 -26.69 -13.58
N ARG A 164 27.00 -27.00 -14.21
CA ARG A 164 27.78 -26.02 -14.98
C ARG A 164 27.01 -25.61 -16.23
N PHE A 165 27.15 -24.34 -16.62
CA PHE A 165 26.62 -23.85 -17.88
C PHE A 165 27.34 -24.47 -19.08
N ALA A 166 26.62 -24.65 -20.19
CA ALA A 166 27.25 -25.11 -21.44
C ALA A 166 28.16 -24.03 -22.05
N ASP A 167 27.74 -22.77 -21.99
CA ASP A 167 28.50 -21.58 -22.40
C ASP A 167 28.20 -20.44 -21.42
N LEU A 168 29.19 -20.08 -20.60
CA LEU A 168 29.07 -18.98 -19.65
C LEU A 168 28.71 -17.66 -20.34
N ALA A 169 29.17 -17.42 -21.57
CA ALA A 169 28.84 -16.18 -22.29
C ALA A 169 27.38 -16.13 -22.79
N ARG A 170 26.65 -17.26 -22.72
CA ARG A 170 25.29 -17.42 -23.26
C ARG A 170 24.43 -18.32 -22.36
N VAL A 171 24.21 -17.86 -21.13
CA VAL A 171 23.32 -18.54 -20.18
C VAL A 171 21.87 -18.49 -20.66
N THR A 172 21.24 -19.66 -20.85
CA THR A 172 19.82 -19.74 -21.21
C THR A 172 18.91 -19.61 -19.98
N ALA A 173 17.64 -19.27 -20.22
CA ALA A 173 16.62 -19.20 -19.16
C ALA A 173 16.43 -20.51 -18.39
N ALA A 174 16.50 -21.63 -19.10
CA ALA A 174 16.36 -22.96 -18.51
C ALA A 174 17.57 -23.30 -17.62
N GLU A 175 18.79 -23.06 -18.11
CA GLU A 175 20.00 -23.28 -17.31
C GLU A 175 20.04 -22.36 -16.08
N ALA A 176 19.70 -21.08 -16.24
CA ALA A 176 19.64 -20.13 -15.13
C ALA A 176 18.65 -20.57 -14.03
N SER A 177 17.55 -21.20 -14.41
CA SER A 177 16.50 -21.65 -13.48
C SER A 177 16.88 -22.91 -12.70
N GLU A 178 17.98 -23.58 -13.07
CA GLU A 178 18.56 -24.70 -12.31
C GLU A 178 19.47 -24.23 -11.16
N ARG A 179 19.82 -22.94 -11.12
CA ARG A 179 20.79 -22.34 -10.19
C ARG A 179 20.18 -21.82 -8.90
N ALA A 180 21.03 -21.55 -7.92
CA ALA A 180 20.63 -21.26 -6.54
C ALA A 180 20.08 -19.84 -6.36
N VAL A 181 19.00 -19.69 -5.58
CA VAL A 181 18.73 -18.42 -4.89
C VAL A 181 19.53 -18.42 -3.58
N TYR A 182 20.48 -17.49 -3.44
CA TYR A 182 21.28 -17.36 -2.23
C TYR A 182 20.47 -16.78 -1.07
N THR A 183 20.60 -17.39 0.09
CA THR A 183 19.91 -17.02 1.32
C THR A 183 20.84 -17.21 2.51
N ALA A 184 20.42 -16.74 3.67
CA ALA A 184 21.10 -16.97 4.93
C ALA A 184 20.14 -17.55 5.95
N VAL A 185 20.60 -18.53 6.72
CA VAL A 185 19.87 -19.01 7.90
C VAL A 185 20.28 -18.19 9.10
N ASN A 186 19.31 -17.52 9.67
CA ASN A 186 19.45 -16.58 10.77
C ASN A 186 19.62 -17.32 12.11
N TRP A 187 20.79 -17.95 12.31
CA TRP A 187 21.10 -18.70 13.53
C TRP A 187 21.01 -17.83 14.79
N LEU A 188 21.45 -16.58 14.73
CA LEU A 188 21.50 -15.69 15.91
C LEU A 188 20.21 -14.90 16.17
N ARG A 189 19.16 -15.13 15.37
CA ARG A 189 17.87 -14.41 15.47
C ARG A 189 18.08 -12.89 15.42
N VAL A 190 18.87 -12.45 14.45
CA VAL A 190 19.09 -11.04 14.12
C VAL A 190 17.79 -10.45 13.56
N ASP A 191 17.49 -9.21 13.91
CA ASP A 191 16.25 -8.53 13.55
C ASP A 191 16.07 -8.30 12.04
N LEU A 192 17.14 -8.17 11.25
CA LEU A 192 17.07 -7.93 9.79
C LEU A 192 17.68 -9.08 8.94
N GLY A 193 18.03 -10.21 9.54
CA GLY A 193 18.80 -11.26 8.84
C GLY A 193 20.25 -10.82 8.61
N VAL A 194 20.76 -10.93 7.38
CA VAL A 194 22.15 -10.58 7.04
C VAL A 194 22.22 -9.22 6.34
N GLU A 195 22.14 -8.15 7.14
CA GLU A 195 22.08 -6.75 6.65
C GLU A 195 23.28 -6.33 5.76
N HIS A 196 24.40 -7.06 5.80
CA HIS A 196 25.55 -6.79 4.93
C HIS A 196 25.21 -6.90 3.43
N TYR A 197 24.29 -7.80 3.07
CA TYR A 197 23.86 -8.03 1.68
C TYR A 197 22.72 -7.10 1.23
N GLY A 198 21.98 -6.53 2.18
CA GLY A 198 20.84 -5.70 1.84
C GLY A 198 20.11 -5.13 3.05
N ASP A 199 19.49 -3.96 2.83
CA ASP A 199 18.72 -3.25 3.84
C ASP A 199 17.23 -3.69 3.86
N THR A 200 16.85 -4.64 3.02
CA THR A 200 15.54 -5.28 2.99
C THR A 200 15.72 -6.78 2.85
N ALA A 201 14.86 -7.58 3.47
CA ALA A 201 14.90 -9.03 3.39
C ALA A 201 13.53 -9.64 3.13
N VAL A 202 13.50 -10.64 2.24
CA VAL A 202 12.41 -11.61 2.18
C VAL A 202 12.69 -12.68 3.24
N VAL A 203 11.76 -12.88 4.16
CA VAL A 203 11.75 -14.06 5.05
C VAL A 203 10.88 -15.12 4.40
N LEU A 204 11.45 -16.30 4.14
CA LEU A 204 10.72 -17.39 3.52
C LEU A 204 9.91 -18.18 4.54
N LYS A 205 8.81 -18.77 4.06
CA LYS A 205 8.06 -19.77 4.84
C LYS A 205 8.95 -20.99 5.10
N PRO A 206 9.06 -21.47 6.34
CA PRO A 206 9.86 -22.66 6.67
C PRO A 206 9.52 -23.89 5.81
N SER A 207 8.25 -24.10 5.47
CA SER A 207 7.86 -25.22 4.59
C SER A 207 8.46 -25.15 3.18
N ILE A 208 8.61 -23.95 2.62
CA ILE A 208 9.23 -23.72 1.32
C ILE A 208 10.75 -23.81 1.44
N ALA A 209 11.33 -23.15 2.44
CA ALA A 209 12.77 -23.17 2.65
C ALA A 209 13.29 -24.60 2.87
N ARG A 210 12.64 -25.40 3.73
CA ARG A 210 13.04 -26.78 4.01
C ARG A 210 13.01 -27.70 2.77
N GLN A 211 12.16 -27.42 1.78
CA GLN A 211 12.09 -28.22 0.56
C GLN A 211 13.27 -27.97 -0.40
N MET A 212 13.96 -26.83 -0.28
CA MET A 212 14.92 -26.36 -1.28
C MET A 212 16.32 -26.10 -0.73
N LEU A 213 16.45 -25.88 0.57
CA LEU A 213 17.68 -25.36 1.19
C LEU A 213 18.79 -26.41 1.22
N ILE A 214 19.94 -26.03 0.68
CA ILE A 214 21.23 -26.69 0.84
C ILE A 214 22.16 -25.70 1.54
N GLY A 215 22.67 -26.05 2.71
CA GLY A 215 23.50 -25.17 3.53
C GLY A 215 24.99 -25.53 3.50
N THR A 216 25.86 -24.51 3.54
CA THR A 216 27.28 -24.66 3.81
C THR A 216 27.63 -24.16 5.21
N ALA A 217 28.76 -24.58 5.76
CA ALA A 217 29.20 -24.16 7.09
C ALA A 217 29.46 -22.65 7.17
N VAL A 218 29.88 -22.05 6.05
CA VAL A 218 30.31 -20.67 5.94
C VAL A 218 29.93 -20.13 4.57
N ASP A 219 30.01 -18.82 4.41
CA ASP A 219 29.83 -18.13 3.14
C ASP A 219 30.80 -18.68 2.07
N SER A 220 30.23 -19.27 1.02
CA SER A 220 31.00 -19.95 -0.02
C SER A 220 31.82 -18.96 -0.86
N GLY A 221 31.31 -17.76 -1.09
CA GLY A 221 32.02 -16.71 -1.81
C GLY A 221 33.24 -16.21 -1.03
N ILE A 222 33.11 -16.03 0.28
CA ILE A 222 34.21 -15.67 1.19
C ILE A 222 35.24 -16.79 1.26
N TRP A 223 34.81 -18.05 1.34
CA TRP A 223 35.73 -19.19 1.35
C TRP A 223 36.49 -19.32 0.04
N GLU A 224 35.83 -19.19 -1.11
CA GLU A 224 36.45 -19.24 -2.44
C GLU A 224 37.53 -18.15 -2.61
N GLN A 225 37.21 -16.92 -2.19
CA GLN A 225 38.13 -15.79 -2.28
C GLN A 225 39.27 -15.85 -1.23
N GLY A 226 38.96 -16.23 0.00
CA GLY A 226 39.88 -16.14 1.14
C GLY A 226 40.72 -17.39 1.38
N CYS A 227 40.18 -18.58 1.11
CA CYS A 227 40.81 -19.86 1.42
C CYS A 227 41.19 -20.67 0.19
N ASN A 228 40.38 -20.62 -0.88
CA ASN A 228 40.66 -21.34 -2.14
C ASN A 228 41.52 -20.51 -3.12
N ASN A 229 41.68 -19.21 -2.87
CA ASN A 229 42.36 -18.24 -3.74
C ASN A 229 41.82 -18.20 -5.18
N THR A 230 40.51 -18.42 -5.35
CA THR A 230 39.86 -18.27 -6.65
C THR A 230 39.96 -16.80 -7.11
N PRO A 231 40.40 -16.50 -8.36
CA PRO A 231 40.76 -15.13 -8.74
C PRO A 231 39.55 -14.20 -8.83
N ALA A 232 39.25 -13.46 -7.76
CA ALA A 232 38.34 -12.32 -7.78
C ALA A 232 38.59 -11.40 -6.56
N GLY A 233 39.52 -10.43 -6.71
CA GLY A 233 39.71 -9.34 -5.74
C GLY A 233 40.29 -9.75 -4.38
N THR A 234 41.36 -9.10 -3.93
CA THR A 234 41.89 -9.31 -2.57
C THR A 234 41.02 -8.61 -1.53
N TYR A 235 39.96 -9.27 -1.06
CA TYR A 235 39.25 -8.86 0.16
C TYR A 235 39.83 -9.62 1.36
N SER A 236 40.33 -8.88 2.36
CA SER A 236 40.83 -9.47 3.60
C SER A 236 39.66 -9.68 4.57
N TYR A 237 39.32 -10.96 4.78
CA TYR A 237 38.38 -11.37 5.82
C TYR A 237 39.15 -11.87 7.05
N ALA A 238 38.61 -11.61 8.24
CA ALA A 238 39.17 -12.13 9.49
C ALA A 238 38.58 -13.54 9.73
N ILE A 239 39.18 -14.53 9.06
CA ILE A 239 38.74 -15.92 8.99
C ILE A 239 39.89 -16.89 9.26
N ASP A 240 39.57 -18.10 9.71
CA ASP A 240 40.52 -19.19 9.87
C ASP A 240 40.30 -20.29 8.81
N CYS A 241 41.08 -20.24 7.74
CA CYS A 241 41.01 -21.23 6.66
C CYS A 241 41.45 -22.64 7.09
N THR A 242 42.04 -22.83 8.28
CA THR A 242 42.41 -24.16 8.78
C THR A 242 41.21 -24.93 9.35
N SER A 243 40.13 -24.21 9.70
CA SER A 243 38.91 -24.81 10.28
C SER A 243 37.95 -25.39 9.24
N VAL A 244 38.12 -25.04 7.96
CA VAL A 244 37.28 -25.53 6.86
C VAL A 244 38.14 -25.83 5.65
N SER A 245 38.57 -27.09 5.54
CA SER A 245 39.28 -27.62 4.38
C SER A 245 38.37 -27.68 3.13
N PRO A 246 38.96 -27.84 1.92
CA PRO A 246 38.18 -28.05 0.70
C PRO A 246 37.23 -29.26 0.77
N SER A 247 37.56 -30.28 1.56
CA SER A 247 36.66 -31.43 1.75
C SER A 247 35.52 -31.15 2.74
N GLU A 248 35.74 -30.24 3.69
CA GLU A 248 34.75 -29.89 4.71
C GLU A 248 33.74 -28.88 4.20
N ILE A 249 34.14 -27.92 3.36
CA ILE A 249 33.18 -26.96 2.76
C ILE A 249 32.11 -27.69 1.91
N ARG A 250 32.46 -28.86 1.34
CA ARG A 250 31.56 -29.73 0.58
C ARG A 250 30.69 -30.66 1.44
N ARG A 251 30.87 -30.68 2.76
CA ARG A 251 29.95 -31.38 3.67
C ARG A 251 28.76 -30.46 3.89
N LEU A 252 27.81 -30.54 2.96
CA LEU A 252 26.62 -29.71 2.95
C LEU A 252 25.59 -30.22 3.97
N GLY A 253 24.77 -29.30 4.48
CA GLY A 253 23.71 -29.59 5.44
C GLY A 253 22.35 -29.08 5.00
N ASN A 254 21.37 -29.22 5.89
CA ASN A 254 20.04 -28.63 5.76
C ASN A 254 19.54 -28.20 7.16
N MET A 255 18.32 -27.65 7.23
CA MET A 255 17.77 -27.15 8.49
C MET A 255 17.59 -28.22 9.58
N ASP A 256 17.52 -29.49 9.20
CA ASP A 256 17.29 -30.60 10.14
C ASP A 256 18.59 -31.35 10.47
N ASN A 257 19.68 -31.07 9.73
CA ASN A 257 20.96 -31.78 9.83
C ASN A 257 22.13 -30.79 9.62
N ALA A 258 22.43 -30.00 10.65
CA ALA A 258 23.42 -28.92 10.60
C ALA A 258 24.49 -28.97 11.70
N ARG A 259 24.55 -30.05 12.51
CA ARG A 259 25.50 -30.16 13.64
C ARG A 259 26.96 -30.02 13.18
N HIS A 260 27.32 -30.71 12.10
CA HIS A 260 28.66 -30.65 11.51
C HIS A 260 28.98 -29.26 10.95
N LEU A 261 28.00 -28.57 10.35
CA LEU A 261 28.16 -27.21 9.85
C LEU A 261 28.49 -26.23 10.98
N ALA A 262 27.79 -26.35 12.10
CA ALA A 262 28.01 -25.47 13.23
C ALA A 262 29.41 -25.61 13.84
N LEU A 263 29.93 -26.84 13.96
CA LEU A 263 31.30 -27.08 14.44
C LEU A 263 32.34 -26.44 13.51
N SER A 264 32.23 -26.67 12.20
CA SER A 264 33.13 -26.08 11.21
C SER A 264 33.07 -24.55 11.20
N SER A 265 31.87 -23.97 11.25
CA SER A 265 31.65 -22.52 11.28
C SER A 265 32.19 -21.88 12.57
N ASN A 266 32.09 -22.59 13.70
CA ASN A 266 32.58 -22.12 15.00
C ASN A 266 34.09 -21.89 15.02
N GLY A 267 34.87 -22.67 14.26
CA GLY A 267 36.31 -22.47 14.08
C GLY A 267 36.64 -21.40 13.03
N PHE A 268 35.90 -21.38 11.91
CA PHE A 268 36.16 -20.47 10.80
C PHE A 268 36.05 -18.99 11.19
N TRP A 269 35.02 -18.64 11.95
CA TRP A 269 34.76 -17.26 12.40
C TRP A 269 35.54 -16.90 13.66
N ASN A 270 36.86 -16.98 13.60
CA ASN A 270 37.76 -16.83 14.76
C ASN A 270 37.84 -15.43 15.39
N SER A 271 37.17 -14.44 14.80
CA SER A 271 37.21 -13.03 15.21
C SER A 271 35.91 -12.55 15.86
N SER A 272 34.92 -13.44 16.01
CA SER A 272 33.72 -13.17 16.81
C SER A 272 34.08 -13.01 18.29
N SER A 273 33.28 -12.22 19.02
CA SER A 273 33.56 -11.91 20.42
C SER A 273 33.49 -13.17 21.29
N TRP A 274 32.53 -14.05 21.01
CA TRP A 274 32.39 -15.40 21.56
C TRP A 274 32.37 -16.42 20.41
N PRO A 275 32.69 -17.69 20.68
CA PRO A 275 32.45 -18.76 19.72
C PRO A 275 31.00 -18.76 19.24
N MET A 276 30.78 -19.08 17.97
CA MET A 276 29.46 -19.04 17.34
C MET A 276 28.41 -19.87 18.07
N ILE A 277 28.72 -21.11 18.45
CA ILE A 277 27.76 -21.99 19.15
C ILE A 277 27.33 -21.36 20.47
N ASP A 278 28.24 -20.69 21.17
CA ASP A 278 27.97 -19.99 22.42
C ASP A 278 27.07 -18.78 22.18
N LEU A 279 27.31 -18.03 21.10
CA LEU A 279 26.43 -16.94 20.67
C LEU A 279 25.03 -17.45 20.33
N MET A 280 24.90 -18.60 19.66
CA MET A 280 23.61 -19.21 19.33
C MET A 280 22.79 -19.46 20.59
N PHE A 281 23.32 -20.21 21.56
CA PHE A 281 22.62 -20.46 22.83
C PHE A 281 22.35 -19.18 23.61
N ALA A 282 23.30 -18.23 23.64
CA ALA A 282 23.10 -16.93 24.29
C ALA A 282 21.97 -16.12 23.64
N ARG A 283 21.79 -16.23 22.32
CA ARG A 283 20.73 -15.52 21.59
C ARG A 283 19.37 -16.20 21.69
N TRP A 284 19.34 -17.53 21.73
CA TRP A 284 18.11 -18.29 21.88
C TRP A 284 17.55 -18.21 23.30
N TYR A 285 18.39 -18.34 24.32
CA TYR A 285 17.93 -18.52 25.72
C TYR A 285 18.45 -17.48 26.71
N GLY A 286 19.33 -16.58 26.28
CA GLY A 286 19.90 -15.54 27.13
C GLY A 286 19.12 -14.22 27.14
N MET A 287 19.53 -13.32 28.03
CA MET A 287 19.03 -11.94 28.09
C MET A 287 19.38 -11.13 26.82
N ASP A 288 18.70 -10.01 26.59
CA ASP A 288 18.95 -9.10 25.46
C ASP A 288 20.39 -8.56 25.46
N HIS A 289 21.27 -9.27 24.77
CA HIS A 289 22.66 -8.90 24.59
C HIS A 289 22.86 -8.14 23.27
N SER A 290 23.56 -7.00 23.33
CA SER A 290 24.04 -6.31 22.13
C SER A 290 25.22 -7.06 21.52
N LEU A 291 25.10 -7.43 20.26
CA LEU A 291 26.12 -8.18 19.52
C LEU A 291 27.19 -7.24 18.96
N ALA A 292 28.45 -7.68 18.95
CA ALA A 292 29.50 -6.93 18.26
C ALA A 292 29.30 -7.00 16.74
N TRP A 293 29.83 -6.04 16.00
CA TRP A 293 29.73 -6.01 14.54
C TRP A 293 30.10 -7.35 13.87
N LEU A 294 31.20 -7.98 14.28
CA LEU A 294 31.63 -9.27 13.74
C LEU A 294 30.71 -10.43 14.15
N ASP A 295 30.04 -10.33 15.30
CA ASP A 295 29.03 -11.32 15.72
C ASP A 295 27.77 -11.25 14.86
N ILE A 296 27.49 -10.11 14.22
CA ILE A 296 26.32 -9.94 13.35
C ILE A 296 26.67 -10.27 11.91
N ARG A 297 27.85 -9.82 11.44
CA ARG A 297 28.27 -9.96 10.04
C ARG A 297 28.60 -11.40 9.65
N ASN A 298 29.27 -12.13 10.52
CA ASN A 298 29.98 -13.35 10.14
C ASN A 298 29.18 -14.65 10.40
N PRO A 299 28.67 -14.92 11.61
CA PRO A 299 28.15 -16.24 11.97
C PRO A 299 26.71 -16.46 11.45
N TYR A 300 26.60 -16.87 10.20
CA TYR A 300 25.36 -17.37 9.60
C TYR A 300 25.65 -18.62 8.76
N MET A 301 24.63 -19.45 8.53
CA MET A 301 24.71 -20.50 7.52
C MET A 301 24.33 -19.91 6.18
N GLU A 302 25.22 -19.96 5.20
CA GLU A 302 24.83 -19.65 3.82
C GLU A 302 23.96 -20.79 3.29
N GLY A 303 22.87 -20.42 2.63
CA GLY A 303 21.88 -21.32 2.10
C GLY A 303 21.66 -21.10 0.62
N ALA A 304 21.94 -22.12 -0.19
CA ALA A 304 21.57 -22.16 -1.59
C ALA A 304 20.20 -22.86 -1.74
N LEU A 305 19.18 -22.13 -2.17
CA LEU A 305 17.90 -22.74 -2.51
C LEU A 305 17.98 -23.38 -3.89
N ALA A 306 17.94 -24.71 -3.94
CA ALA A 306 17.77 -25.47 -5.19
C ALA A 306 16.28 -25.46 -5.59
N GLY A 307 15.81 -24.32 -6.10
CA GLY A 307 14.42 -24.12 -6.51
C GLY A 307 14.11 -22.68 -6.90
N ASN A 308 12.87 -22.45 -7.33
CA ASN A 308 12.33 -21.16 -7.76
C ASN A 308 11.13 -20.78 -6.87
N PRO A 309 11.35 -20.10 -5.71
CA PRO A 309 10.29 -19.83 -4.74
C PRO A 309 9.17 -18.94 -5.33
N PRO A 310 7.92 -19.44 -5.47
CA PRO A 310 6.83 -18.66 -6.07
C PRO A 310 6.39 -17.49 -5.19
N LEU A 311 6.06 -16.37 -5.83
CA LEU A 311 5.49 -15.19 -5.19
C LEU A 311 3.99 -15.07 -5.51
N PRO A 312 3.15 -14.62 -4.56
CA PRO A 312 3.52 -14.15 -3.22
C PRO A 312 3.61 -15.26 -2.15
N THR A 313 3.36 -16.51 -2.51
CA THR A 313 3.06 -17.59 -1.56
C THR A 313 4.22 -18.06 -0.70
N SER A 314 5.46 -17.83 -1.14
CA SER A 314 6.68 -18.27 -0.43
C SER A 314 7.12 -17.33 0.68
N VAL A 315 6.58 -16.11 0.71
CA VAL A 315 6.99 -15.08 1.68
C VAL A 315 6.20 -15.24 2.97
N ARG A 316 6.93 -15.28 4.09
CA ARG A 316 6.40 -15.28 5.45
C ARG A 316 6.21 -13.85 5.95
N LEU A 317 7.22 -13.01 5.81
CA LEU A 317 7.16 -11.57 6.05
C LEU A 317 8.29 -10.85 5.31
N ILE A 318 8.15 -9.54 5.14
CA ILE A 318 9.23 -8.67 4.69
C ILE A 318 9.83 -7.96 5.90
N LEU A 319 11.16 -7.89 5.95
CA LEU A 319 11.91 -7.12 6.92
C LEU A 319 12.63 -5.98 6.22
N THR A 320 12.73 -4.83 6.86
CA THR A 320 13.47 -3.71 6.28
C THR A 320 14.09 -2.80 7.33
N SER A 321 15.19 -2.14 6.94
CA SER A 321 15.97 -1.24 7.76
C SER A 321 15.21 0.05 8.05
N PHE A 322 15.02 0.32 9.34
CA PHE A 322 14.44 1.54 9.83
C PHE A 322 15.33 2.76 9.50
N PRO A 323 16.65 2.76 9.76
CA PRO A 323 17.52 3.85 9.34
C PRO A 323 17.59 4.07 7.83
N SER A 324 17.55 3.01 7.01
CA SER A 324 17.69 3.16 5.55
C SER A 324 16.42 3.67 4.88
N LEU A 325 15.25 3.15 5.27
CA LEU A 325 14.02 3.34 4.51
C LEU A 325 12.89 4.07 5.24
N PHE A 326 12.77 3.97 6.57
CA PHE A 326 11.60 4.47 7.28
C PHE A 326 11.30 5.95 6.99
N GLY A 327 10.06 6.29 6.64
CA GLY A 327 9.68 7.66 6.25
C GLY A 327 10.04 8.09 4.81
N SER A 328 10.58 7.18 3.98
CA SER A 328 10.90 7.45 2.57
C SER A 328 9.75 7.11 1.59
N GLU A 329 9.91 7.54 0.34
CA GLU A 329 8.99 7.18 -0.76
C GLU A 329 9.05 5.69 -1.09
N THR A 330 10.26 5.13 -1.21
CA THR A 330 10.50 3.69 -1.40
C THR A 330 9.85 2.85 -0.29
N ALA A 331 9.92 3.31 0.96
CA ALA A 331 9.22 2.67 2.08
C ALA A 331 7.69 2.72 1.95
N THR A 332 7.16 3.79 1.37
CA THR A 332 5.73 3.92 1.09
C THR A 332 5.29 2.92 0.01
N GLU A 333 6.11 2.72 -1.02
CA GLU A 333 5.90 1.70 -2.05
C GLU A 333 5.96 0.29 -1.47
N LEU A 334 6.95 0.00 -0.62
CA LEU A 334 7.08 -1.29 0.06
C LEU A 334 5.86 -1.61 0.92
N ARG A 335 5.32 -0.63 1.66
CA ARG A 335 4.09 -0.79 2.44
C ARG A 335 2.90 -1.15 1.57
N LYS A 336 2.75 -0.49 0.40
CA LYS A 336 1.69 -0.82 -0.57
C LYS A 336 1.86 -2.22 -1.13
N LEU A 337 3.10 -2.60 -1.46
CA LEU A 337 3.42 -3.93 -1.98
C LEU A 337 3.06 -5.02 -0.96
N CYS A 338 3.54 -4.91 0.27
CA CYS A 338 3.24 -5.85 1.35
C CYS A 338 1.74 -5.95 1.61
N ALA A 339 1.03 -4.83 1.68
CA ALA A 339 -0.42 -4.81 1.85
C ALA A 339 -1.14 -5.50 0.68
N SER A 340 -0.67 -5.33 -0.55
CA SER A 340 -1.28 -5.94 -1.75
C SER A 340 -1.10 -7.45 -1.85
N HIS A 341 -0.01 -7.97 -1.27
CA HIS A 341 0.30 -9.41 -1.24
C HIS A 341 -0.10 -10.10 0.06
N GLY A 342 -0.63 -9.35 1.03
CA GLY A 342 -0.98 -9.89 2.34
C GLY A 342 0.25 -10.30 3.15
N TRP A 343 1.39 -9.64 2.96
CA TRP A 343 2.58 -9.85 3.78
C TRP A 343 2.60 -8.91 4.98
N ALA A 344 3.09 -9.39 6.11
CA ALA A 344 3.52 -8.56 7.22
C ALA A 344 4.82 -7.83 6.85
N LEU A 345 4.96 -6.61 7.36
CA LEU A 345 6.17 -5.81 7.22
C LEU A 345 6.74 -5.54 8.62
N GLY A 346 8.00 -5.89 8.82
CA GLY A 346 8.76 -5.59 10.03
C GLY A 346 9.85 -4.56 9.77
N TRP A 347 9.96 -3.58 10.66
CA TRP A 347 11.06 -2.62 10.70
C TRP A 347 12.09 -3.09 11.71
N ALA A 348 13.37 -3.00 11.36
CA ALA A 348 14.48 -3.33 12.24
C ALA A 348 15.41 -2.13 12.37
N LEU A 349 15.92 -1.86 13.58
CA LEU A 349 17.00 -0.88 13.73
C LEU A 349 18.26 -1.38 13.01
N GLY A 350 18.47 -2.70 13.04
CA GLY A 350 19.66 -3.32 12.49
C GLY A 350 20.92 -2.80 13.17
N ILE A 351 22.00 -2.79 12.40
CA ILE A 351 23.32 -2.37 12.85
C ILE A 351 23.38 -0.84 13.05
N ASN A 352 22.57 -0.07 12.33
CA ASN A 352 22.49 1.40 12.42
C ASN A 352 23.89 2.07 12.47
N GLU A 353 24.70 1.83 11.43
CA GLU A 353 26.10 2.27 11.31
C GLU A 353 27.08 1.81 12.41
N ALA A 354 26.73 0.88 13.29
CA ALA A 354 27.71 0.12 14.11
C ALA A 354 28.55 -0.84 13.22
N LYS A 355 29.24 -0.25 12.24
CA LYS A 355 30.13 -0.90 11.29
C LYS A 355 31.55 -0.67 11.77
N GLY A 356 32.24 -1.75 12.09
CA GLY A 356 33.64 -1.70 12.51
C GLY A 356 33.93 -2.42 13.82
N LEU A 357 35.20 -2.80 13.98
CA LEU A 357 35.70 -3.56 15.11
C LEU A 357 35.38 -2.84 16.44
N GLY A 358 34.77 -3.56 17.39
CA GLY A 358 34.45 -3.05 18.73
C GLY A 358 33.09 -2.37 18.90
N SER A 359 32.37 -2.06 17.82
CA SER A 359 31.00 -1.52 17.89
C SER A 359 29.97 -2.62 18.22
N LYS A 360 28.87 -2.26 18.90
CA LYS A 360 27.80 -3.20 19.29
C LYS A 360 26.41 -2.69 18.90
N ALA A 361 25.50 -3.59 18.53
CA ALA A 361 24.12 -3.26 18.16
C ALA A 361 23.07 -4.16 18.84
N PRO A 362 21.91 -3.61 19.28
CA PRO A 362 20.84 -4.34 19.94
C PRO A 362 19.86 -5.00 18.93
N VAL A 363 20.38 -5.90 18.09
CA VAL A 363 19.67 -6.49 16.94
C VAL A 363 18.79 -7.69 17.32
N LYS A 364 17.62 -7.44 17.92
CA LYS A 364 16.67 -8.52 18.29
C LYS A 364 15.21 -8.20 17.99
N TRP A 365 14.84 -6.94 18.21
CA TRP A 365 13.45 -6.52 18.16
C TRP A 365 13.12 -5.89 16.82
N ARG A 366 11.93 -6.24 16.32
CA ARG A 366 11.30 -5.66 15.15
C ARG A 366 10.06 -4.90 15.57
N VAL A 367 9.78 -3.80 14.89
CA VAL A 367 8.48 -3.12 14.97
C VAL A 367 7.65 -3.58 13.78
N ILE A 368 6.55 -4.28 14.04
CA ILE A 368 5.60 -4.67 13.02
C ILE A 368 4.85 -3.42 12.55
N ASP A 369 4.78 -3.21 11.24
CA ASP A 369 4.15 -2.03 10.65
C ASP A 369 2.63 -2.06 10.90
N PRO A 370 2.09 -1.17 11.75
CA PRO A 370 0.70 -1.23 12.17
C PRO A 370 -0.27 -0.86 11.03
N GLU A 371 0.23 -0.20 9.99
CA GLU A 371 -0.58 0.21 8.87
C GLU A 371 -0.71 -0.94 7.86
N VAL A 372 0.38 -1.63 7.53
CA VAL A 372 0.32 -2.87 6.72
C VAL A 372 -0.47 -3.95 7.45
N PHE A 373 -0.23 -4.10 8.76
CA PHE A 373 -0.98 -5.02 9.63
C PHE A 373 -2.49 -4.77 9.57
N SER A 374 -2.90 -3.51 9.47
CA SER A 374 -4.31 -3.12 9.46
C SER A 374 -5.03 -3.29 8.13
N TYR A 375 -4.30 -3.21 7.01
CA TYR A 375 -4.82 -3.55 5.69
C TYR A 375 -5.10 -5.04 5.57
N ASN A 376 -4.28 -5.85 6.24
CA ASN A 376 -4.25 -7.28 6.07
C ASN A 376 -5.05 -7.98 7.19
N GLY A 377 -6.36 -7.74 7.30
CA GLY A 377 -7.24 -8.24 8.39
C GLY A 377 -7.20 -9.76 8.69
N SER A 378 -6.40 -10.50 7.93
CA SER A 378 -5.92 -11.88 8.10
C SER A 378 -4.61 -12.03 8.89
N VAL A 379 -4.03 -10.97 9.47
CA VAL A 379 -2.98 -11.08 10.51
C VAL A 379 -3.64 -11.03 11.87
N GLY A 380 -4.37 -12.08 12.25
CA GLY A 380 -4.92 -12.13 13.60
C GLY A 380 -3.88 -12.62 14.59
N VAL A 381 -3.56 -11.74 15.53
CA VAL A 381 -2.99 -12.17 16.80
C VAL A 381 -4.07 -12.98 17.51
N HIS A 382 -3.81 -14.26 17.79
CA HIS A 382 -4.46 -14.86 18.96
C HIS A 382 -3.82 -14.21 20.18
N MET A 383 -4.28 -13.00 20.53
CA MET A 383 -4.10 -12.51 21.89
C MET A 383 -5.26 -13.08 22.69
N ASP A 384 -4.96 -13.71 23.80
CA ASP A 384 -5.93 -14.01 24.84
C ASP A 384 -6.41 -12.72 25.54
N ALA A 385 -6.87 -11.68 24.83
CA ALA A 385 -7.56 -10.53 25.44
C ALA A 385 -8.25 -9.55 24.45
N PRO A 386 -9.36 -8.87 24.84
CA PRO A 386 -10.17 -7.98 23.98
C PRO A 386 -9.63 -6.55 23.77
N LEU A 387 -8.34 -6.28 23.96
CA LEU A 387 -7.77 -4.91 24.04
C LEU A 387 -7.37 -4.27 22.69
N VAL A 388 -7.61 -4.96 21.57
CA VAL A 388 -7.04 -4.64 20.24
C VAL A 388 -7.50 -3.29 19.67
N GLY A 389 -8.64 -2.74 20.10
CA GLY A 389 -9.21 -1.51 19.51
C GLY A 389 -8.44 -0.22 19.83
N HIS A 390 -8.16 0.04 21.11
CA HIS A 390 -7.50 1.29 21.55
C HIS A 390 -5.98 1.22 21.42
N ALA A 391 -5.37 0.06 21.69
CA ALA A 391 -3.94 -0.18 21.54
C ALA A 391 -3.46 -0.03 20.09
N LEU A 392 -4.30 -0.41 19.11
CA LEU A 392 -3.99 -0.24 17.69
C LEU A 392 -4.00 1.24 17.29
N LEU A 393 -4.93 2.04 17.79
CA LEU A 393 -5.01 3.46 17.44
C LEU A 393 -3.82 4.24 18.01
N SER A 394 -3.48 4.05 19.29
CA SER A 394 -2.31 4.71 19.90
C SER A 394 -1.01 4.31 19.20
N THR A 395 -0.86 3.01 18.87
CA THR A 395 0.28 2.50 18.12
C THR A 395 0.39 3.14 16.73
N ARG A 396 -0.71 3.22 15.97
CA ARG A 396 -0.71 3.88 14.66
C ARG A 396 -0.35 5.36 14.76
N LEU A 397 -0.84 6.07 15.78
CA LEU A 397 -0.52 7.48 15.98
C LEU A 397 0.96 7.69 16.31
N ALA A 398 1.53 6.90 17.22
CA ALA A 398 2.96 6.94 17.55
C ALA A 398 3.82 6.61 16.32
N PHE A 399 3.42 5.60 15.56
CA PHE A 399 4.10 5.19 14.34
C PHE A 399 4.03 6.25 13.24
N ALA A 400 2.87 6.84 12.99
CA ALA A 400 2.69 7.92 12.02
C ALA A 400 3.51 9.17 12.41
N GLY A 401 3.53 9.53 13.70
CA GLY A 401 4.37 10.62 14.20
C GLY A 401 5.85 10.37 13.95
N ALA A 402 6.35 9.16 14.25
CA ALA A 402 7.72 8.79 13.95
C ALA A 402 8.02 8.80 12.45
N TRP A 403 7.06 8.37 11.61
CA TRP A 403 7.17 8.37 10.16
C TRP A 403 7.37 9.78 9.60
N ASP A 404 6.58 10.73 10.07
CA ASP A 404 6.67 12.14 9.67
C ASP A 404 7.99 12.78 10.10
N VAL A 405 8.45 12.49 11.32
CA VAL A 405 9.75 12.93 11.84
C VAL A 405 10.90 12.37 11.00
N ALA A 406 10.86 11.09 10.66
CA ALA A 406 11.84 10.44 9.79
C ALA A 406 11.85 11.08 8.38
N GLY A 407 10.67 11.26 7.78
CA GLY A 407 10.54 11.87 6.45
C GLY A 407 11.04 13.32 6.42
N ALA A 408 10.78 14.11 7.47
CA ALA A 408 11.29 15.46 7.61
C ALA A 408 12.83 15.49 7.76
N ALA A 409 13.39 14.61 8.59
CA ALA A 409 14.84 14.51 8.78
C ALA A 409 15.59 14.12 7.50
N ARG A 410 15.00 13.20 6.70
CA ARG A 410 15.52 12.82 5.37
C ARG A 410 15.52 14.00 4.39
N ARG A 411 14.41 14.72 4.26
CA ARG A 411 14.31 15.91 3.38
C ARG A 411 15.29 17.01 3.77
N ALA A 412 15.60 17.13 5.07
CA ALA A 412 16.55 18.11 5.58
C ALA A 412 18.02 17.63 5.51
N SER A 413 18.29 16.39 5.10
CA SER A 413 19.62 15.75 5.15
C SER A 413 20.28 15.81 6.54
N ARG A 414 19.48 15.69 7.62
CA ARG A 414 19.93 15.81 9.02
C ARG A 414 19.97 14.49 9.79
N ALA A 415 19.73 13.37 9.13
CA ALA A 415 19.62 12.08 9.81
C ALA A 415 21.01 11.47 10.07
N THR A 416 21.36 11.31 11.35
CA THR A 416 22.57 10.62 11.83
C THR A 416 22.19 9.27 12.46
N PRO A 417 23.16 8.36 12.70
CA PRO A 417 22.88 7.11 13.43
C PRO A 417 22.29 7.33 14.82
N SER A 418 22.77 8.34 15.55
CA SER A 418 22.25 8.71 16.86
C SER A 418 20.80 9.21 16.80
N PHE A 419 20.44 9.94 15.73
CA PHE A 419 19.06 10.34 15.46
C PHE A 419 18.18 9.10 15.24
N TRP A 420 18.59 8.15 14.40
CA TRP A 420 17.81 6.94 14.12
C TRP A 420 17.65 6.06 15.36
N ALA A 421 18.71 5.88 16.14
CA ALA A 421 18.64 5.14 17.41
C ALA A 421 17.67 5.80 18.39
N SER A 422 17.70 7.13 18.50
CA SER A 422 16.79 7.88 19.37
C SER A 422 15.34 7.79 18.90
N LEU A 423 15.11 7.95 17.60
CA LEU A 423 13.78 7.83 17.01
C LEU A 423 13.21 6.43 17.17
N TRP A 424 14.03 5.40 16.93
CA TRP A 424 13.67 4.00 17.14
C TRP A 424 13.34 3.70 18.60
N ALA A 425 14.15 4.17 19.55
CA ALA A 425 13.91 3.98 20.98
C ALA A 425 12.61 4.65 21.41
N ASN A 426 12.37 5.89 20.96
CA ASN A 426 11.13 6.61 21.24
C ASN A 426 9.91 5.91 20.64
N LEU A 427 10.00 5.46 19.39
CA LEU A 427 8.93 4.71 18.73
C LEU A 427 8.65 3.41 19.49
N SER A 428 9.68 2.62 19.75
CA SER A 428 9.60 1.34 20.45
C SER A 428 9.03 1.46 21.87
N ALA A 429 9.19 2.61 22.52
CA ALA A 429 8.60 2.89 23.83
C ALA A 429 7.15 3.40 23.74
N SER A 430 6.75 3.95 22.59
CA SER A 430 5.44 4.61 22.40
C SER A 430 4.39 3.72 21.74
N ILE A 431 4.80 2.62 21.11
CA ILE A 431 3.89 1.63 20.52
C ILE A 431 3.52 0.55 21.54
N ASP A 432 2.38 -0.10 21.30
CA ASP A 432 1.96 -1.25 22.09
C ASP A 432 2.95 -2.41 21.95
N GLN A 433 3.17 -3.13 23.05
CA GLN A 433 4.13 -4.23 23.14
C GLN A 433 3.83 -5.39 22.19
N SER A 434 2.57 -5.52 21.75
CA SER A 434 2.14 -6.48 20.73
C SER A 434 2.69 -6.23 19.33
N PHE A 435 3.10 -4.99 19.02
CA PHE A 435 3.73 -4.64 17.75
C PHE A 435 5.25 -4.76 17.79
N ARG A 436 5.81 -5.16 18.93
CA ARG A 436 7.25 -5.42 19.09
C ARG A 436 7.49 -6.90 19.16
N ALA A 437 8.03 -7.45 18.08
CA ALA A 437 8.23 -8.89 17.95
C ALA A 437 9.70 -9.23 17.67
N ARG A 438 10.13 -10.39 18.16
CA ARG A 438 11.41 -11.03 17.82
C ARG A 438 11.16 -12.35 17.06
N PRO A 439 12.18 -12.93 16.41
CA PRO A 439 12.06 -14.28 15.86
C PRO A 439 11.59 -15.32 16.90
N VAL A 440 10.87 -16.34 16.41
CA VAL A 440 10.24 -17.40 17.21
C VAL A 440 11.26 -18.47 17.56
N ASN A 441 11.45 -18.80 18.84
CA ASN A 441 12.26 -19.96 19.25
C ASN A 441 11.52 -21.27 19.03
N ALA A 442 12.27 -22.37 19.00
CA ALA A 442 11.67 -23.69 18.88
C ALA A 442 10.76 -23.99 20.06
N ASN A 443 9.61 -24.61 19.78
CA ASN A 443 8.60 -25.01 20.77
C ASN A 443 8.04 -23.86 21.65
N GLU A 444 8.32 -22.60 21.29
CA GLU A 444 7.83 -21.44 22.04
C GLU A 444 6.34 -21.14 21.76
N CYS A 445 5.88 -21.48 20.56
CA CYS A 445 4.50 -21.25 20.12
C CYS A 445 3.75 -22.58 19.91
N GLU A 446 2.40 -22.54 19.97
CA GLU A 446 1.51 -23.71 19.82
C GLU A 446 1.89 -24.64 18.64
N SER A 447 1.57 -25.93 18.78
CA SER A 447 1.84 -26.95 17.76
C SER A 447 1.14 -26.63 16.43
N GLY A 448 1.93 -26.40 15.37
CA GLY A 448 1.50 -26.08 14.02
C GLY A 448 2.68 -25.75 13.10
N THR A 449 2.46 -25.45 11.82
CA THR A 449 3.54 -25.05 10.90
C THR A 449 4.02 -23.62 11.22
N LEU A 450 5.34 -23.43 11.37
CA LEU A 450 5.95 -22.12 11.63
C LEU A 450 5.71 -21.07 10.51
N ASP A 451 5.17 -21.50 9.38
CA ASP A 451 4.78 -20.68 8.21
C ASP A 451 3.91 -19.48 8.56
N ASP A 452 3.01 -19.62 9.53
CA ASP A 452 2.04 -18.59 9.85
C ASP A 452 2.52 -17.65 10.97
N TYR A 453 3.56 -17.99 11.71
CA TYR A 453 4.03 -17.13 12.79
C TYR A 453 4.84 -15.96 12.23
N ILE A 454 4.73 -14.77 12.79
CA ILE A 454 5.53 -13.59 12.39
C ILE A 454 6.65 -13.35 13.40
N GLY A 455 6.42 -13.70 14.66
CA GLY A 455 7.36 -13.52 15.76
C GLY A 455 6.72 -13.75 17.12
N VAL A 456 7.49 -13.54 18.17
CA VAL A 456 7.01 -13.52 19.56
C VAL A 456 7.11 -12.10 20.08
N THR A 457 6.02 -11.60 20.65
CA THR A 457 5.92 -10.23 21.15
C THR A 457 6.80 -10.03 22.38
N SER A 458 7.03 -8.77 22.76
CA SER A 458 7.74 -8.46 24.00
C SER A 458 7.02 -8.90 25.28
N THR A 459 5.71 -9.21 25.20
CA THR A 459 4.92 -9.83 26.28
C THR A 459 5.02 -11.35 26.33
N GLY A 460 5.63 -11.98 25.31
CA GLY A 460 5.71 -13.44 25.18
C GLY A 460 4.59 -14.06 24.33
N ASP A 461 3.73 -13.26 23.71
CA ASP A 461 2.63 -13.75 22.89
C ASP A 461 3.10 -14.11 21.48
N CYS A 462 2.56 -15.19 20.92
CA CYS A 462 2.89 -15.62 19.57
C CYS A 462 2.08 -14.85 18.53
N LEU A 463 2.76 -14.00 17.76
CA LEU A 463 2.17 -13.28 16.65
C LEU A 463 2.10 -14.18 15.42
N ARG A 464 0.91 -14.38 14.84
CA ARG A 464 0.71 -15.18 13.62
C ARG A 464 -0.30 -14.57 12.66
N TYR A 465 -0.35 -15.07 11.43
CA TYR A 465 -1.48 -14.87 10.54
C TYR A 465 -2.70 -15.64 11.08
N THR A 466 -3.89 -15.08 10.95
CA THR A 466 -5.13 -15.86 11.11
C THR A 466 -5.27 -16.74 9.89
N SER A 467 -5.02 -18.04 10.09
CA SER A 467 -5.39 -19.03 9.09
C SER A 467 -6.87 -18.85 8.73
N PRO A 468 -7.24 -18.80 7.44
CA PRO A 468 -8.64 -18.92 7.07
C PRO A 468 -9.10 -20.28 7.58
N SER A 469 -9.99 -20.29 8.58
CA SER A 469 -10.67 -21.51 9.02
C SER A 469 -11.20 -22.26 7.80
N HIS A 470 -10.60 -23.42 7.51
CA HIS A 470 -11.09 -24.47 6.63
C HIS A 470 -11.94 -24.04 5.43
N TRP A 471 -11.31 -23.68 4.31
CA TRP A 471 -11.85 -24.12 3.03
C TRP A 471 -11.57 -25.61 2.93
N ALA A 472 -12.51 -26.43 3.40
CA ALA A 472 -12.57 -27.81 3.03
C ALA A 472 -12.44 -27.89 1.50
N GLN A 473 -11.48 -28.67 1.04
CA GLN A 473 -11.37 -29.07 -0.37
C GLN A 473 -12.77 -29.41 -0.88
N PRO A 474 -13.21 -28.87 -2.04
CA PRO A 474 -14.46 -29.32 -2.63
C PRO A 474 -14.31 -30.83 -2.86
N PRO A 475 -15.25 -31.68 -2.36
CA PRO A 475 -15.12 -33.11 -2.56
C PRO A 475 -15.14 -33.41 -4.06
N VAL A 476 -14.14 -34.18 -4.48
CA VAL A 476 -14.04 -34.76 -5.82
C VAL A 476 -15.37 -35.46 -6.13
N ARG A 477 -16.11 -34.95 -7.11
CA ARG A 477 -17.28 -35.62 -7.68
C ARG A 477 -16.81 -36.83 -8.48
N THR A 478 -16.90 -38.02 -7.89
CA THR A 478 -17.08 -39.27 -8.64
C THR A 478 -18.58 -39.57 -8.69
N GLY A 479 -19.09 -39.87 -9.88
CA GLY A 479 -20.52 -39.90 -10.18
C GLY A 479 -21.26 -41.19 -9.83
N ALA A 480 -22.59 -41.06 -9.63
CA ALA A 480 -23.67 -41.89 -10.19
C ALA A 480 -25.02 -41.51 -9.50
N PRO A 481 -26.18 -41.64 -10.18
CA PRO A 481 -27.46 -41.14 -9.68
C PRO A 481 -28.24 -42.20 -8.89
N SER A 482 -28.84 -41.81 -7.76
CA SER A 482 -30.01 -42.53 -7.22
C SER A 482 -30.94 -41.59 -6.43
N SER A 483 -32.21 -41.93 -6.54
CA SER A 483 -33.48 -41.27 -6.23
C SER A 483 -33.75 -40.95 -4.74
N PRO A 484 -34.84 -40.21 -4.42
CA PRO A 484 -35.00 -39.51 -3.15
C PRO A 484 -35.76 -40.34 -2.11
N GLU A 485 -35.27 -40.36 -0.87
CA GLU A 485 -36.06 -40.69 0.30
C GLU A 485 -35.82 -39.65 1.40
N SER A 486 -36.91 -39.05 1.85
CA SER A 486 -36.98 -38.35 3.13
C SER A 486 -37.23 -39.39 4.23
N PRO A 487 -36.73 -39.16 5.46
CA PRO A 487 -37.72 -38.88 6.51
C PRO A 487 -37.29 -37.81 7.53
N HIS A 488 -38.34 -37.25 8.14
CA HIS A 488 -38.39 -36.35 9.30
C HIS A 488 -37.47 -36.75 10.48
N VAL A 489 -37.02 -35.83 11.34
CA VAL A 489 -37.65 -35.33 12.62
C VAL A 489 -36.48 -34.63 13.42
N PRO A 490 -36.62 -33.77 14.45
CA PRO A 490 -37.60 -32.74 14.83
C PRO A 490 -36.98 -31.33 15.06
N THR A 491 -37.86 -30.34 15.06
CA THR A 491 -37.71 -28.99 15.60
C THR A 491 -37.25 -28.99 17.08
N ARG A 492 -36.08 -28.41 17.35
CA ARG A 492 -35.68 -27.96 18.70
C ARG A 492 -35.23 -26.51 18.65
N LEU A 493 -36.08 -25.65 19.22
CA LEU A 493 -35.88 -24.27 19.65
C LEU A 493 -34.42 -23.77 19.60
N MET A 494 -34.06 -23.10 18.50
CA MET A 494 -32.99 -22.10 18.52
C MET A 494 -33.55 -20.85 19.18
N ARG A 495 -33.03 -20.51 20.35
CA ARG A 495 -33.15 -19.17 20.92
C ARG A 495 -32.49 -18.19 19.94
N GLU A 496 -33.23 -17.17 19.53
CA GLU A 496 -32.69 -16.01 18.83
C GLU A 496 -31.51 -15.42 19.62
N PRO A 497 -30.40 -15.04 18.96
CA PRO A 497 -29.45 -14.12 19.55
C PRO A 497 -30.17 -12.78 19.74
N ARG A 498 -30.22 -12.30 20.98
CA ARG A 498 -30.75 -10.98 21.32
C ARG A 498 -30.15 -9.92 20.38
N LYS A 499 -31.02 -9.24 19.64
CA LYS A 499 -30.81 -7.85 19.24
C LYS A 499 -30.55 -7.03 20.51
N GLU A 500 -29.29 -6.79 20.83
CA GLU A 500 -28.90 -5.53 21.48
C GLU A 500 -28.58 -4.54 20.35
N LEU A 501 -29.63 -4.14 19.63
CA LEU A 501 -29.68 -2.77 19.16
C LEU A 501 -29.82 -1.92 20.43
N MET A 502 -28.93 -0.93 20.58
CA MET A 502 -29.24 0.23 21.40
C MET A 502 -30.44 0.96 20.77
N GLU A 503 -31.65 0.45 21.00
CA GLU A 503 -32.81 1.30 21.15
C GLU A 503 -32.63 2.03 22.47
N SER A 504 -32.29 3.32 22.38
CA SER A 504 -32.23 4.19 23.53
C SER A 504 -33.58 4.19 24.24
N ARG A 505 -33.59 3.71 25.47
CA ARG A 505 -34.59 4.10 26.45
C ARG A 505 -34.34 5.57 26.82
N SER A 506 -35.40 6.36 26.75
CA SER A 506 -35.63 7.66 27.40
C SER A 506 -34.69 8.84 27.06
N GLY A 507 -35.15 9.72 26.16
CA GLY A 507 -35.31 11.15 26.47
C GLY A 507 -34.08 12.00 26.77
N GLY A 508 -32.90 11.68 26.23
CA GLY A 508 -31.76 12.59 26.15
C GLY A 508 -31.17 12.56 24.74
N GLU A 509 -31.14 13.70 24.06
CA GLU A 509 -30.60 13.83 22.70
C GLU A 509 -29.09 13.53 22.68
N ASN A 510 -28.59 12.99 21.56
CA ASN A 510 -27.15 12.74 21.38
C ASN A 510 -26.45 14.11 21.27
N PRO A 511 -25.52 14.48 22.18
CA PRO A 511 -24.90 15.81 22.18
C PRO A 511 -24.21 16.18 20.87
N LEU A 512 -23.71 15.20 20.11
CA LEU A 512 -23.11 15.44 18.80
C LEU A 512 -24.16 15.83 17.75
N VAL A 513 -25.36 15.26 17.81
CA VAL A 513 -26.46 15.60 16.89
C VAL A 513 -26.89 17.04 17.13
N GLU A 514 -27.12 17.44 18.39
CA GLU A 514 -27.47 18.82 18.75
C GLU A 514 -26.41 19.82 18.27
N GLN A 515 -25.12 19.51 18.48
CA GLN A 515 -24.02 20.38 18.05
C GLN A 515 -23.96 20.52 16.51
N LEU A 516 -24.16 19.42 15.78
CA LEU A 516 -24.18 19.46 14.32
C LEU A 516 -25.43 20.17 13.77
N GLU A 517 -26.59 20.03 14.42
CA GLU A 517 -27.80 20.79 14.11
C GLU A 517 -27.62 22.29 14.35
N ALA A 518 -26.96 22.67 15.44
CA ALA A 518 -26.63 24.05 15.74
C ALA A 518 -25.69 24.65 14.68
N ILE A 519 -24.66 23.90 14.25
CA ILE A 519 -23.76 24.31 13.16
C ILE A 519 -24.56 24.46 11.86
N ALA A 520 -25.33 23.45 11.46
CA ALA A 520 -26.14 23.51 10.24
C ALA A 520 -27.10 24.71 10.26
N SER A 521 -27.76 24.97 11.39
CA SER A 521 -28.69 26.09 11.57
C SER A 521 -28.00 27.45 11.51
N GLN A 522 -26.88 27.60 12.21
CA GLN A 522 -26.09 28.82 12.19
C GLN A 522 -25.61 29.16 10.77
N LYS A 523 -25.06 28.17 10.06
CA LYS A 523 -24.55 28.34 8.71
C LYS A 523 -25.70 28.57 7.71
N ALA A 524 -26.82 27.85 7.86
CA ALA A 524 -28.00 28.03 7.02
C ALA A 524 -28.55 29.45 7.14
N ALA A 525 -28.62 29.99 8.35
CA ALA A 525 -29.02 31.38 8.60
C ALA A 525 -28.01 32.39 8.04
N ALA A 526 -26.71 32.14 8.21
CA ALA A 526 -25.65 33.03 7.74
C ALA A 526 -25.64 33.18 6.21
N TYR A 527 -25.88 32.09 5.47
CA TYR A 527 -25.89 32.10 4.01
C TYR A 527 -27.30 32.30 3.41
N GLY A 528 -28.35 32.17 4.23
CA GLY A 528 -29.74 32.22 3.78
C GLY A 528 -30.06 31.10 2.80
N CYS A 529 -29.69 29.86 3.15
CA CYS A 529 -29.89 28.65 2.34
C CYS A 529 -30.19 27.44 3.23
N ALA A 530 -30.58 26.32 2.61
CA ALA A 530 -30.64 25.03 3.25
C ALA A 530 -29.25 24.38 3.29
N ILE A 531 -28.90 23.77 4.41
CA ILE A 531 -27.66 23.01 4.62
C ILE A 531 -28.01 21.68 5.25
N SER A 532 -27.44 20.60 4.68
CA SER A 532 -27.53 19.26 5.26
C SER A 532 -26.12 18.69 5.44
N VAL A 533 -25.93 17.93 6.52
CA VAL A 533 -24.67 17.27 6.88
C VAL A 533 -24.93 15.80 7.14
N GLY A 534 -24.18 14.92 6.50
CA GLY A 534 -24.18 13.48 6.73
C GLY A 534 -22.82 13.03 7.28
N VAL A 535 -22.83 12.10 8.22
CA VAL A 535 -21.62 11.51 8.81
C VAL A 535 -21.79 9.99 8.82
N HIS A 536 -20.77 9.27 8.34
CA HIS A 536 -20.78 7.81 8.34
C HIS A 536 -19.41 7.21 8.69
N SER A 537 -19.42 6.24 9.59
CA SER A 537 -18.32 5.35 9.99
C SER A 537 -18.91 4.02 10.47
N PRO A 538 -18.11 2.98 10.79
CA PRO A 538 -18.63 1.70 11.28
C PRO A 538 -19.49 1.78 12.54
N ARG A 539 -19.30 2.84 13.35
CA ARG A 539 -19.94 3.01 14.66
C ARG A 539 -20.83 4.24 14.74
N LEU A 540 -20.85 5.08 13.70
CA LEU A 540 -21.58 6.34 13.70
C LEU A 540 -22.23 6.54 12.33
N SER A 541 -23.55 6.67 12.31
CA SER A 541 -24.29 7.08 11.11
C SER A 541 -25.36 8.07 11.53
N LEU A 542 -25.22 9.33 11.11
CA LEU A 542 -26.19 10.38 11.42
C LEU A 542 -26.29 11.39 10.27
N SER A 543 -27.41 12.09 10.23
CA SER A 543 -27.60 13.24 9.36
C SER A 543 -28.40 14.32 10.06
N VAL A 544 -28.10 15.57 9.71
CA VAL A 544 -28.80 16.78 10.21
C VAL A 544 -29.07 17.71 9.04
N SER A 545 -30.13 18.50 9.14
CA SER A 545 -30.53 19.46 8.10
C SER A 545 -31.13 20.70 8.74
N ALA A 546 -30.87 21.86 8.12
CA ALA A 546 -31.41 23.15 8.54
C ALA A 546 -31.73 24.04 7.33
N GLY A 547 -32.38 25.18 7.56
CA GLY A 547 -32.75 26.14 6.50
C GLY A 547 -33.93 25.68 5.63
N GLY A 548 -34.82 24.85 6.18
CA GLY A 548 -36.06 24.41 5.51
C GLY A 548 -35.96 23.09 4.75
N ALA A 549 -34.79 22.43 4.72
CA ALA A 549 -34.65 21.07 4.20
C ALA A 549 -34.89 20.02 5.30
N SER A 550 -35.49 18.89 4.90
CA SER A 550 -35.59 17.68 5.73
C SER A 550 -34.30 16.85 5.65
N ARG A 551 -34.11 15.92 6.60
CA ARG A 551 -32.91 15.04 6.66
C ARG A 551 -32.79 14.07 5.48
N ASP A 552 -33.91 13.77 4.82
CA ASP A 552 -34.03 12.92 3.64
C ASP A 552 -34.09 13.71 2.32
N ALA A 553 -33.98 15.04 2.39
CA ALA A 553 -34.01 15.90 1.22
C ALA A 553 -32.94 15.50 0.20
N GLN A 554 -33.35 15.45 -1.07
CA GLN A 554 -32.49 15.13 -2.19
C GLN A 554 -31.81 16.40 -2.70
N PHE A 555 -30.50 16.34 -2.88
CA PHE A 555 -29.68 17.42 -3.43
C PHE A 555 -29.06 16.99 -4.75
N ALA A 556 -28.82 17.96 -5.64
CA ALA A 556 -27.91 17.77 -6.76
C ALA A 556 -26.47 17.91 -6.27
N TRP A 557 -25.63 16.92 -6.52
CA TRP A 557 -24.28 16.86 -5.94
C TRP A 557 -23.18 17.38 -6.88
N GLY A 558 -23.55 17.78 -8.09
CA GLY A 558 -22.62 18.27 -9.09
C GLY A 558 -21.43 17.31 -9.24
N SER A 559 -20.22 17.87 -9.26
CA SER A 559 -19.01 17.10 -9.53
C SER A 559 -18.67 15.93 -8.59
N VAL A 560 -19.33 15.77 -7.43
CA VAL A 560 -19.19 14.54 -6.61
C VAL A 560 -19.58 13.28 -7.40
N THR A 561 -20.44 13.42 -8.42
CA THR A 561 -20.77 12.36 -9.42
C THR A 561 -19.54 11.67 -9.99
N LYS A 562 -18.44 12.42 -10.20
CA LYS A 562 -17.20 11.91 -10.79
C LYS A 562 -16.61 10.73 -10.01
N LEU A 563 -16.79 10.68 -8.69
CA LEU A 563 -16.34 9.55 -7.87
C LEU A 563 -17.00 8.24 -8.30
N LEU A 564 -18.31 8.25 -8.60
CA LEU A 564 -19.05 7.08 -9.05
C LEU A 564 -18.65 6.68 -10.48
N THR A 565 -18.46 7.66 -11.37
CA THR A 565 -17.95 7.42 -12.72
C THR A 565 -16.56 6.79 -12.69
N GLY A 566 -15.63 7.33 -11.90
CA GLY A 566 -14.30 6.74 -11.70
C GLY A 566 -14.36 5.34 -11.07
N THR A 567 -15.29 5.13 -10.14
CA THR A 567 -15.55 3.81 -9.55
C THR A 567 -15.99 2.80 -10.60
N ALA A 568 -16.94 3.16 -11.47
CA ALA A 568 -17.40 2.29 -12.55
C ALA A 568 -16.28 1.96 -13.55
N VAL A 569 -15.40 2.93 -13.87
CA VAL A 569 -14.21 2.70 -14.69
C VAL A 569 -13.28 1.67 -14.04
N LEU A 570 -12.97 1.83 -12.75
CA LEU A 570 -12.12 0.88 -12.03
C LEU A 570 -12.76 -0.49 -11.86
N GLN A 571 -14.09 -0.58 -11.72
CA GLN A 571 -14.82 -1.85 -11.74
C GLN A 571 -14.73 -2.56 -13.10
N ALA A 572 -14.65 -1.81 -14.21
CA ALA A 572 -14.41 -2.37 -15.54
C ALA A 572 -12.96 -2.87 -15.68
N VAL A 573 -11.98 -2.15 -15.10
CA VAL A 573 -10.58 -2.59 -15.03
C VAL A 573 -10.42 -3.86 -14.20
N GLU A 574 -11.06 -3.93 -13.02
CA GLU A 574 -11.08 -5.14 -12.18
C GLU A 574 -11.69 -6.34 -12.89
N ALA A 575 -12.67 -6.09 -13.77
CA ALA A 575 -13.30 -7.12 -14.59
C ALA A 575 -12.47 -7.49 -15.83
N GLY A 576 -11.30 -6.87 -16.05
CA GLY A 576 -10.45 -7.10 -17.23
C GLY A 576 -11.03 -6.57 -18.54
N LEU A 577 -12.08 -5.73 -18.49
CA LEU A 577 -12.74 -5.17 -19.66
C LEU A 577 -12.01 -3.94 -20.23
N LEU A 578 -11.13 -3.34 -19.43
CA LEU A 578 -10.46 -2.09 -19.74
C LEU A 578 -9.08 -2.06 -19.08
N SER A 579 -8.10 -1.43 -19.72
CA SER A 579 -6.82 -1.06 -19.09
C SER A 579 -6.73 0.45 -18.88
N LEU A 580 -6.09 0.87 -17.79
CA LEU A 580 -5.89 2.29 -17.48
C LEU A 580 -5.02 3.02 -18.53
N GLN A 581 -4.14 2.30 -19.21
CA GLN A 581 -3.25 2.81 -20.27
C GLN A 581 -3.86 2.65 -21.66
N GLN A 582 -5.06 2.08 -21.78
CA GLN A 582 -5.71 1.88 -23.06
C GLN A 582 -6.13 3.24 -23.67
N PRO A 583 -5.82 3.48 -24.96
CA PRO A 583 -6.34 4.65 -25.67
C PRO A 583 -7.87 4.62 -25.74
N VAL A 584 -8.50 5.78 -25.51
CA VAL A 584 -9.96 5.89 -25.41
C VAL A 584 -10.64 6.02 -26.76
N ALA A 585 -10.01 6.73 -27.71
CA ALA A 585 -10.62 7.04 -29.01
C ALA A 585 -11.19 5.80 -29.75
N PRO A 586 -10.46 4.68 -29.87
CA PRO A 586 -10.99 3.49 -30.57
C PRO A 586 -12.26 2.89 -29.93
N LEU A 587 -12.45 3.11 -28.63
CA LEU A 587 -13.58 2.55 -27.89
C LEU A 587 -14.83 3.44 -27.97
N ILE A 588 -14.69 4.76 -28.17
CA ILE A 588 -15.82 5.69 -28.13
C ILE A 588 -16.15 6.32 -29.48
N ASP A 589 -15.21 6.38 -30.43
CA ASP A 589 -15.44 6.98 -31.75
C ASP A 589 -16.67 6.41 -32.49
N PRO A 590 -16.98 5.09 -32.43
CA PRO A 590 -18.22 4.55 -33.01
C PRO A 590 -19.49 5.14 -32.38
N LEU A 591 -19.49 5.34 -31.05
CA LEU A 591 -20.62 5.95 -30.34
C LEU A 591 -20.71 7.45 -30.62
N LEU A 592 -19.58 8.16 -30.70
CA LEU A 592 -19.53 9.56 -31.13
C LEU A 592 -20.15 9.73 -32.52
N GLN A 593 -19.78 8.86 -33.47
CA GLN A 593 -20.35 8.86 -34.81
C GLN A 593 -21.86 8.60 -34.81
N ALA A 594 -22.32 7.61 -34.04
CA ALA A 594 -23.76 7.32 -33.89
C ALA A 594 -24.55 8.51 -33.31
N MET A 595 -23.88 9.34 -32.50
CA MET A 595 -24.43 10.58 -31.95
C MET A 595 -24.26 11.80 -32.89
N GLY A 596 -23.75 11.61 -34.10
CA GLY A 596 -23.55 12.68 -35.09
C GLY A 596 -22.34 13.58 -34.81
N LEU A 597 -21.39 13.12 -34.00
CA LEU A 597 -20.15 13.84 -33.69
C LEU A 597 -18.97 13.35 -34.53
N ALA A 598 -17.98 14.22 -34.69
CA ALA A 598 -16.70 13.87 -35.27
C ALA A 598 -15.89 12.99 -34.28
N PRO A 599 -14.96 12.13 -34.76
CA PRO A 599 -14.09 11.36 -33.89
C PRO A 599 -13.18 12.26 -33.06
N MET A 600 -12.64 11.74 -31.96
CA MET A 600 -11.81 12.53 -31.02
C MET A 600 -10.68 13.30 -31.72
N THR A 601 -10.05 12.69 -32.73
CA THR A 601 -8.94 13.29 -33.49
C THR A 601 -9.35 14.50 -34.34
N SER A 602 -10.61 14.57 -34.76
CA SER A 602 -11.15 15.73 -35.47
C SER A 602 -11.56 16.83 -34.50
N LEU A 603 -12.09 16.46 -33.33
CA LEU A 603 -12.48 17.41 -32.28
C LEU A 603 -11.27 18.10 -31.63
N TRP A 604 -10.16 17.38 -31.43
CA TRP A 604 -9.02 17.83 -30.65
C TRP A 604 -7.63 17.58 -31.28
N GLY A 605 -7.58 17.23 -32.57
CA GLY A 605 -6.34 17.01 -33.30
C GLY A 605 -5.72 15.62 -33.09
N GLY A 606 -4.67 15.31 -33.86
CA GLY A 606 -4.11 13.95 -33.94
C GLY A 606 -3.60 13.36 -32.61
N ALA A 607 -3.13 14.20 -31.69
CA ALA A 607 -2.67 13.76 -30.37
C ALA A 607 -3.81 13.21 -29.48
N ALA A 608 -5.07 13.52 -29.78
CA ALA A 608 -6.21 12.98 -29.04
C ALA A 608 -6.34 11.45 -29.18
N ALA A 609 -5.77 10.85 -30.23
CA ALA A 609 -5.77 9.40 -30.44
C ALA A 609 -5.02 8.62 -29.33
N SER A 610 -4.07 9.27 -28.63
CA SER A 610 -3.27 8.62 -27.59
C SER A 610 -3.76 8.89 -26.16
N ILE A 611 -4.86 9.63 -25.99
CA ILE A 611 -5.43 9.91 -24.67
C ILE A 611 -5.91 8.60 -24.06
N THR A 612 -5.39 8.31 -22.87
CA THR A 612 -5.68 7.10 -22.11
C THR A 612 -6.81 7.30 -21.10
N VAL A 613 -7.40 6.18 -20.65
CA VAL A 613 -8.41 6.16 -19.58
C VAL A 613 -7.91 6.89 -18.32
N SER A 614 -6.68 6.59 -17.90
CA SER A 614 -6.04 7.22 -16.74
C SER A 614 -5.92 8.73 -16.89
N GLN A 615 -5.54 9.21 -18.09
CA GLN A 615 -5.39 10.65 -18.33
C GLN A 615 -6.72 11.40 -18.31
N LEU A 616 -7.84 10.79 -18.73
CA LEU A 616 -9.16 11.38 -18.55
C LEU A 616 -9.50 11.47 -17.05
N ALA A 617 -9.39 10.36 -16.32
CA ALA A 617 -9.80 10.27 -14.92
C ALA A 617 -8.93 11.08 -13.95
N THR A 618 -7.68 11.40 -14.34
CA THR A 618 -6.72 12.17 -13.54
C THR A 618 -6.57 13.63 -13.99
N MET A 619 -7.44 14.12 -14.89
CA MET A 619 -7.41 15.50 -15.39
C MET A 619 -6.12 15.86 -16.13
N ARG A 620 -5.59 14.95 -16.96
CA ARG A 620 -4.33 15.09 -17.70
C ARG A 620 -4.48 14.93 -19.22
N SER A 621 -5.69 15.05 -19.75
CA SER A 621 -5.99 14.82 -21.17
C SER A 621 -5.60 15.98 -22.09
N GLY A 622 -5.68 17.22 -21.60
CA GLY A 622 -5.60 18.43 -22.42
C GLY A 622 -6.90 18.79 -23.14
N ILE A 623 -8.01 18.09 -22.87
CA ILE A 623 -9.32 18.37 -23.49
C ILE A 623 -9.95 19.59 -22.82
N PRO A 624 -10.36 20.64 -23.58
CA PRO A 624 -11.01 21.82 -23.03
C PRO A 624 -12.27 21.47 -22.22
N ASP A 625 -12.52 22.20 -21.13
CA ASP A 625 -13.74 22.03 -20.35
C ASP A 625 -14.93 22.70 -21.03
N PHE A 626 -16.11 22.05 -20.97
CA PHE A 626 -17.34 22.65 -21.47
C PHE A 626 -17.83 23.77 -20.54
N ASP A 627 -17.52 23.64 -19.24
CA ASP A 627 -17.86 24.64 -18.24
C ASP A 627 -16.90 25.84 -18.36
N THR A 628 -17.48 27.02 -18.54
CA THR A 628 -16.74 28.26 -18.80
C THR A 628 -16.72 29.21 -17.61
N ALA A 629 -17.19 28.77 -16.44
CA ALA A 629 -17.27 29.62 -15.26
C ALA A 629 -15.89 30.19 -14.88
N ASN A 630 -15.75 31.51 -15.04
CA ASN A 630 -14.57 32.24 -14.60
C ASN A 630 -14.96 33.36 -13.62
N PRO A 631 -14.92 33.11 -12.31
CA PRO A 631 -15.25 34.10 -11.29
C PRO A 631 -14.16 35.15 -11.07
N SER A 632 -12.96 34.97 -11.64
CA SER A 632 -11.75 35.74 -11.29
C SER A 632 -11.21 36.68 -12.38
N GLY A 633 -11.86 36.73 -13.54
CA GLY A 633 -11.47 37.60 -14.66
C GLY A 633 -11.84 39.08 -14.45
N ALA A 634 -11.25 39.98 -15.27
CA ALA A 634 -11.58 41.42 -15.27
C ALA A 634 -13.06 41.71 -15.58
N THR A 635 -13.73 40.78 -16.26
CA THR A 635 -15.18 40.65 -16.31
C THR A 635 -15.48 39.18 -16.06
N PRO A 636 -16.07 38.81 -14.91
CA PRO A 636 -16.48 37.44 -14.66
C PRO A 636 -17.51 36.98 -15.71
N THR A 637 -17.34 35.79 -16.28
CA THR A 637 -18.20 35.27 -17.36
C THR A 637 -18.49 33.79 -17.18
N ASP A 638 -19.69 33.37 -17.57
CA ASP A 638 -20.03 31.97 -17.84
C ASP A 638 -21.00 31.92 -19.04
N LYS A 639 -20.43 31.66 -20.21
CA LYS A 639 -21.17 31.71 -21.48
C LYS A 639 -22.19 30.58 -21.57
N LEU A 640 -21.80 29.36 -21.19
CA LEU A 640 -22.68 28.20 -21.27
C LEU A 640 -23.92 28.41 -20.41
N ARG A 641 -23.73 28.89 -19.18
CA ARG A 641 -24.84 29.04 -18.25
C ARG A 641 -25.75 30.19 -18.62
N ALA A 642 -25.22 31.28 -19.18
CA ALA A 642 -26.07 32.32 -19.77
C ALA A 642 -27.01 31.77 -20.87
N GLU A 643 -26.52 30.88 -21.74
CA GLU A 643 -27.32 30.23 -22.78
C GLU A 643 -28.38 29.26 -22.20
N ILE A 644 -27.99 28.45 -21.21
CA ILE A 644 -28.92 27.54 -20.50
C ILE A 644 -30.02 28.33 -19.81
N TYR A 645 -29.68 29.46 -19.20
CA TYR A 645 -30.60 30.34 -18.52
C TYR A 645 -31.56 31.09 -19.44
N ALA A 646 -31.19 31.32 -20.69
CA ALA A 646 -32.08 31.83 -21.72
C ALA A 646 -33.04 30.75 -22.26
N THR A 647 -32.68 29.47 -22.09
CA THR A 647 -33.43 28.30 -22.61
C THR A 647 -33.65 27.23 -21.54
N PRO A 648 -34.32 27.55 -20.40
CA PRO A 648 -34.31 26.71 -19.21
C PRO A 648 -34.96 25.33 -19.39
N SER A 649 -35.84 25.16 -20.37
CA SER A 649 -36.49 23.87 -20.68
C SER A 649 -35.73 23.02 -21.70
N VAL A 650 -34.61 23.51 -22.25
CA VAL A 650 -33.84 22.81 -23.28
C VAL A 650 -32.77 21.93 -22.62
N GLU A 651 -32.88 20.63 -22.83
CA GLU A 651 -31.84 19.68 -22.42
C GLU A 651 -30.58 19.82 -23.29
N ARG A 652 -29.42 19.57 -22.69
CA ARG A 652 -28.12 19.63 -23.36
C ARG A 652 -27.45 18.26 -23.24
N PRO A 653 -27.68 17.34 -24.19
CA PRO A 653 -27.04 16.02 -24.17
C PRO A 653 -25.52 16.14 -24.36
N PRO A 654 -24.73 15.08 -24.08
CA PRO A 654 -23.29 15.08 -24.28
C PRO A 654 -22.84 15.60 -25.66
N ALA A 655 -23.57 15.27 -26.73
CA ALA A 655 -23.26 15.78 -28.06
C ALA A 655 -23.37 17.30 -28.18
N ALA A 656 -24.33 17.93 -27.50
CA ALA A 656 -24.46 19.38 -27.49
C ALA A 656 -23.26 20.04 -26.78
N LEU A 657 -22.77 19.44 -25.69
CA LEU A 657 -21.62 19.96 -24.95
C LEU A 657 -20.29 19.73 -25.70
N LEU A 658 -20.10 18.54 -26.28
CA LEU A 658 -18.89 18.22 -27.04
C LEU A 658 -18.76 19.05 -28.32
N ASN A 659 -19.87 19.55 -28.88
CA ASN A 659 -19.89 20.36 -30.09
C ASN A 659 -19.84 21.88 -29.81
N LEU A 660 -19.71 22.31 -28.55
CA LEU A 660 -19.54 23.72 -28.22
C LEU A 660 -18.26 24.26 -28.87
N SER A 661 -18.31 25.49 -29.38
CA SER A 661 -17.21 26.05 -30.18
C SER A 661 -15.90 26.25 -29.41
N TRP A 662 -15.94 26.25 -28.08
CA TRP A 662 -14.76 26.31 -27.20
C TRP A 662 -14.33 24.93 -26.68
N VAL A 663 -15.10 23.88 -26.94
CA VAL A 663 -14.73 22.50 -26.64
C VAL A 663 -14.14 21.84 -27.88
N ALA A 664 -14.84 21.92 -29.02
CA ALA A 664 -14.41 21.39 -30.31
C ALA A 664 -13.48 22.37 -31.06
N ILE A 665 -12.36 22.74 -30.45
CA ILE A 665 -11.43 23.75 -30.99
C ILE A 665 -10.45 23.21 -32.04
N GLY A 666 -10.48 21.90 -32.32
CA GLY A 666 -9.57 21.24 -33.26
C GLY A 666 -8.17 20.95 -32.72
N SER A 667 -7.94 21.21 -31.43
CA SER A 667 -6.67 20.96 -30.74
C SER A 667 -6.87 20.67 -29.25
N LEU A 668 -5.85 20.09 -28.59
CA LEU A 668 -5.75 20.03 -27.13
C LEU A 668 -5.13 21.31 -26.57
N GLU A 669 -5.50 21.69 -25.35
CA GLU A 669 -4.90 22.82 -24.62
C GLU A 669 -3.44 22.56 -24.24
N PHE A 670 -3.09 21.29 -24.03
CA PHE A 670 -1.74 20.79 -23.80
C PHE A 670 -1.64 19.32 -24.21
N PRO A 671 -0.43 18.80 -24.50
CA PRO A 671 -0.28 17.40 -24.86
C PRO A 671 -0.69 16.43 -23.72
N PRO A 672 -1.29 15.27 -24.03
CA PRO A 672 -1.76 14.33 -23.02
C PRO A 672 -0.64 13.89 -22.07
N GLY A 673 -0.90 13.98 -20.76
CA GLY A 673 0.04 13.59 -19.73
C GLY A 673 1.08 14.65 -19.34
N GLU A 674 1.23 15.76 -20.06
CA GLU A 674 2.25 16.77 -19.71
C GLU A 674 1.84 17.66 -18.52
N LYS A 675 0.56 18.01 -18.43
CA LYS A 675 0.01 18.91 -17.41
C LYS A 675 -1.26 18.32 -16.81
N SER A 676 -1.82 19.01 -15.83
CA SER A 676 -3.14 18.71 -15.29
C SER A 676 -4.00 19.96 -15.26
N ALA A 677 -5.21 19.85 -15.80
CA ALA A 677 -6.23 20.90 -15.79
C ALA A 677 -7.60 20.24 -15.62
N TYR A 678 -8.41 20.79 -14.72
CA TYR A 678 -9.74 20.28 -14.46
C TYR A 678 -10.61 20.40 -15.73
N SER A 679 -11.25 19.31 -16.13
CA SER A 679 -12.15 19.28 -17.27
C SER A 679 -13.28 18.29 -17.03
N SER A 680 -14.50 18.78 -16.88
CA SER A 680 -15.71 17.95 -16.77
C SER A 680 -16.00 17.21 -18.08
N THR A 681 -15.54 17.73 -19.22
CA THR A 681 -15.57 17.02 -20.52
C THR A 681 -14.92 15.63 -20.43
N ASN A 682 -13.85 15.46 -19.64
CA ASN A 682 -13.22 14.16 -19.44
C ASN A 682 -14.19 13.11 -18.89
N PHE A 683 -15.08 13.52 -17.98
CA PHE A 683 -16.00 12.61 -17.31
C PHE A 683 -17.25 12.30 -18.14
N ILE A 684 -17.62 13.18 -19.07
CA ILE A 684 -18.56 12.85 -20.14
C ILE A 684 -17.98 11.76 -21.04
N LEU A 685 -16.71 11.88 -21.44
CA LEU A 685 -16.04 10.87 -22.27
C LEU A 685 -15.88 9.52 -21.54
N LEU A 686 -15.58 9.54 -20.24
CA LEU A 686 -15.59 8.31 -19.42
C LEU A 686 -16.99 7.69 -19.32
N GLY A 687 -18.04 8.50 -19.28
CA GLY A 687 -19.43 8.03 -19.37
C GLY A 687 -19.73 7.34 -20.70
N LEU A 688 -19.34 7.95 -21.82
CA LEU A 688 -19.48 7.36 -23.15
C LEU A 688 -18.65 6.09 -23.31
N LEU A 689 -17.46 6.03 -22.71
CA LEU A 689 -16.66 4.81 -22.63
C LEU A 689 -17.39 3.69 -21.90
N LEU A 690 -17.96 3.97 -20.73
CA LEU A 690 -18.73 2.99 -19.96
C LEU A 690 -20.01 2.55 -20.69
N ALA A 691 -20.68 3.46 -21.40
CA ALA A 691 -21.81 3.15 -22.27
C ALA A 691 -21.39 2.20 -23.42
N SER A 692 -20.26 2.50 -24.07
CA SER A 692 -19.71 1.67 -25.15
C SER A 692 -19.33 0.26 -24.67
N LEU A 693 -18.69 0.14 -23.50
CA LEU A 693 -18.36 -1.16 -22.88
C LEU A 693 -19.59 -1.99 -22.51
N GLN A 694 -20.78 -1.40 -22.49
CA GLN A 694 -22.07 -2.06 -22.25
C GLN A 694 -22.91 -2.20 -23.53
N ASP A 695 -22.29 -2.03 -24.70
CA ASP A 695 -22.94 -2.10 -26.01
C ASP A 695 -24.15 -1.17 -26.14
N ARG A 696 -24.11 0.00 -25.50
CA ARG A 696 -25.19 1.00 -25.59
C ARG A 696 -25.04 1.81 -26.88
N SER A 697 -26.12 1.85 -27.65
CA SER A 697 -26.19 2.61 -28.91
C SER A 697 -26.45 4.10 -28.71
N THR A 698 -26.87 4.51 -27.51
CA THR A 698 -27.12 5.90 -27.13
C THR A 698 -26.56 6.16 -25.73
N TRP A 699 -26.18 7.41 -25.46
CA TRP A 699 -25.60 7.81 -24.17
C TRP A 699 -26.60 7.68 -23.01
N ASP A 700 -27.87 8.01 -23.25
CA ASP A 700 -28.98 7.97 -22.28
C ASP A 700 -29.42 6.54 -21.90
N ALA A 701 -28.97 5.53 -22.63
CA ALA A 701 -29.19 4.12 -22.30
C ALA A 701 -28.21 3.55 -21.27
N TYR A 702 -27.19 4.31 -20.86
CA TYR A 702 -26.24 3.88 -19.83
C TYR A 702 -26.81 4.05 -18.41
N ASP A 703 -27.00 2.92 -17.71
CA ASP A 703 -27.44 2.89 -16.32
C ASP A 703 -26.27 3.17 -15.36
N GLN A 704 -26.13 4.41 -14.89
CA GLN A 704 -25.14 4.79 -13.88
C GLN A 704 -25.31 4.03 -12.55
N SER A 705 -26.52 3.55 -12.21
CA SER A 705 -26.74 2.75 -11.00
C SER A 705 -26.08 1.37 -11.06
N SER A 706 -25.61 0.95 -12.24
CA SER A 706 -24.85 -0.29 -12.43
C SER A 706 -23.53 -0.34 -11.64
N VAL A 707 -23.01 0.81 -11.19
CA VAL A 707 -21.89 0.90 -10.25
C VAL A 707 -22.14 0.14 -8.94
N PHE A 708 -23.41 0.01 -8.52
CA PHE A 708 -23.84 -0.80 -7.39
C PHE A 708 -24.09 -2.25 -7.83
N ARG A 709 -23.03 -2.99 -8.17
CA ARG A 709 -23.13 -4.31 -8.83
C ARG A 709 -23.90 -5.38 -8.05
N ARG A 710 -23.88 -5.34 -6.72
CA ARG A 710 -24.49 -6.37 -5.85
C ARG A 710 -25.93 -6.00 -5.46
N PRO A 711 -26.87 -6.96 -5.37
CA PRO A 711 -28.25 -6.68 -4.94
C PRO A 711 -28.36 -5.95 -3.60
N ALA A 712 -27.51 -6.31 -2.62
CA ALA A 712 -27.45 -5.64 -1.33
C ALA A 712 -27.04 -4.16 -1.45
N LEU A 713 -26.11 -3.84 -2.36
CA LEU A 713 -25.69 -2.47 -2.67
C LEU A 713 -26.81 -1.70 -3.39
N ARG A 714 -27.48 -2.31 -4.37
CA ARG A 714 -28.63 -1.67 -5.05
C ARG A 714 -29.74 -1.32 -4.07
N ASN A 715 -30.05 -2.22 -3.13
CA ASN A 715 -31.04 -1.94 -2.10
C ASN A 715 -30.58 -0.86 -1.12
N ALA A 716 -29.30 -0.87 -0.74
CA ALA A 716 -28.67 0.13 0.12
C ALA A 716 -28.69 1.54 -0.49
N TYR A 717 -28.51 1.65 -1.79
CA TYR A 717 -28.44 2.91 -2.54
C TYR A 717 -29.68 3.16 -3.41
N LYS A 718 -30.83 2.57 -3.07
CA LYS A 718 -32.07 2.69 -3.85
C LYS A 718 -32.61 4.12 -3.99
N ASN A 719 -32.19 5.01 -3.09
CA ASN A 719 -32.56 6.43 -3.09
C ASN A 719 -31.51 7.30 -3.81
N VAL A 720 -30.39 6.72 -4.25
CA VAL A 720 -29.42 7.39 -5.10
C VAL A 720 -29.89 7.27 -6.55
N THR A 721 -30.04 8.40 -7.21
CA THR A 721 -30.52 8.49 -8.58
C THR A 721 -29.62 9.39 -9.43
N PHE A 722 -29.76 9.30 -10.74
CA PHE A 722 -28.99 10.09 -11.70
C PHE A 722 -29.94 10.71 -12.71
N ALA A 723 -29.91 12.04 -12.85
CA ALA A 723 -30.83 12.75 -13.71
C ALA A 723 -30.33 12.82 -15.16
N VAL A 724 -30.63 11.76 -15.93
CA VAL A 724 -30.32 11.70 -17.37
C VAL A 724 -31.11 12.75 -18.17
N HIS A 725 -32.35 13.03 -17.77
CA HIS A 725 -33.27 13.98 -18.41
C HIS A 725 -33.97 14.85 -17.37
N GLY A 726 -34.60 15.94 -17.79
CA GLY A 726 -35.43 16.80 -16.96
C GLY A 726 -34.67 17.80 -16.09
N SER A 727 -35.40 18.49 -15.22
CA SER A 727 -34.88 19.53 -14.32
C SER A 727 -34.88 19.07 -12.87
N PRO A 728 -34.22 19.79 -11.93
CA PRO A 728 -34.27 19.45 -10.51
C PRO A 728 -35.69 19.29 -9.96
N ALA A 729 -36.64 20.12 -10.41
CA ALA A 729 -38.05 20.01 -10.05
C ALA A 729 -38.67 18.66 -10.43
N SER A 730 -38.32 18.09 -11.60
CA SER A 730 -38.85 16.79 -12.04
C SER A 730 -38.28 15.60 -11.26
N HIS A 731 -37.18 15.79 -10.53
CA HIS A 731 -36.54 14.76 -9.71
C HIS A 731 -36.73 14.98 -8.20
N HIS A 732 -37.65 15.87 -7.81
CA HIS A 732 -37.91 16.20 -6.40
C HIS A 732 -36.67 16.65 -5.61
N VAL A 733 -35.72 17.28 -6.30
CA VAL A 733 -34.56 17.91 -5.66
C VAL A 733 -35.02 19.16 -4.92
N VAL A 734 -34.42 19.43 -3.75
CA VAL A 734 -34.67 20.67 -3.00
C VAL A 734 -34.49 21.88 -3.92
N ALA A 735 -35.36 22.90 -3.80
CA ALA A 735 -35.27 24.07 -4.68
C ALA A 735 -33.91 24.79 -4.51
N GLY A 736 -33.07 24.76 -5.55
CA GLY A 736 -31.77 25.42 -5.59
C GLY A 736 -31.83 26.86 -6.11
N TYR A 737 -30.83 27.65 -5.72
CA TYR A 737 -30.73 29.07 -6.05
C TYR A 737 -29.32 29.48 -6.45
N ASP A 738 -29.21 30.26 -7.52
CA ASP A 738 -27.95 30.82 -8.01
C ASP A 738 -27.85 32.31 -7.66
N ARG A 739 -26.73 32.72 -7.05
CA ARG A 739 -26.37 34.12 -6.74
C ARG A 739 -25.06 34.57 -7.37
N THR A 740 -24.52 33.78 -8.29
CA THR A 740 -23.23 34.05 -8.91
C THR A 740 -23.30 35.28 -9.83
N SER A 741 -22.39 36.23 -9.62
CA SER A 741 -22.35 37.48 -10.37
C SER A 741 -21.98 37.27 -11.84
N TYR A 742 -21.13 36.26 -12.12
CA TYR A 742 -20.74 35.87 -13.47
C TYR A 742 -21.88 35.24 -14.29
N ASN A 743 -23.03 34.96 -13.66
CA ASN A 743 -24.27 34.53 -14.31
C ASN A 743 -25.39 35.58 -14.27
N GLY A 744 -25.04 36.85 -14.01
CA GLY A 744 -26.00 37.94 -13.87
C GLY A 744 -26.83 37.87 -12.58
N GLY A 745 -26.39 37.06 -11.61
CA GLY A 745 -26.97 36.98 -10.28
C GLY A 745 -26.55 38.14 -9.38
N ASN A 746 -27.33 38.38 -8.34
CA ASN A 746 -26.99 39.32 -7.27
C ASN A 746 -26.56 38.53 -6.03
N ALA A 747 -25.30 38.71 -5.60
CA ALA A 747 -24.70 38.02 -4.46
C ALA A 747 -25.50 38.19 -3.15
N SER A 748 -26.23 39.31 -3.00
CA SER A 748 -27.01 39.64 -1.81
C SER A 748 -28.51 39.28 -1.94
N ALA A 749 -28.97 38.76 -3.07
CA ALA A 749 -30.37 38.43 -3.27
C ALA A 749 -30.76 37.14 -2.53
N LEU A 750 -31.70 37.23 -1.58
CA LEU A 750 -32.26 36.08 -0.88
C LEU A 750 -33.62 35.70 -1.50
N PRO A 751 -33.86 34.44 -1.92
CA PRO A 751 -32.94 33.30 -1.92
C PRO A 751 -31.97 33.27 -3.12
N GLY A 752 -32.18 34.07 -4.17
CA GLY A 752 -31.39 34.09 -5.40
C GLY A 752 -32.24 33.75 -6.62
N ARG A 753 -31.61 33.49 -7.78
CA ARG A 753 -32.33 33.02 -8.98
C ARG A 753 -32.74 31.55 -8.81
N PRO A 754 -34.02 31.18 -8.93
CA PRO A 754 -34.44 29.79 -8.83
C PRO A 754 -33.94 28.96 -10.02
N VAL A 755 -33.36 27.79 -9.76
CA VAL A 755 -32.85 26.87 -10.79
C VAL A 755 -33.66 25.58 -10.91
N ALA A 756 -34.68 25.39 -10.06
CA ALA A 756 -35.54 24.20 -10.09
C ALA A 756 -36.14 23.86 -11.47
N PRO A 757 -36.60 24.82 -12.31
CA PRO A 757 -37.11 24.51 -13.64
C PRO A 757 -36.03 24.42 -14.73
N VAL A 758 -34.75 24.56 -14.40
CA VAL A 758 -33.66 24.61 -15.38
C VAL A 758 -33.15 23.19 -15.65
N ALA A 759 -33.52 22.61 -16.80
CA ALA A 759 -33.07 21.29 -17.24
C ALA A 759 -31.54 21.20 -17.34
N GLY A 760 -30.88 22.29 -17.71
CA GLY A 760 -29.43 22.32 -17.89
C GLY A 760 -28.59 22.10 -16.63
N VAL A 761 -29.19 22.08 -15.42
CA VAL A 761 -28.49 21.77 -14.16
C VAL A 761 -27.80 20.39 -14.20
N PHE A 762 -28.36 19.44 -14.97
CA PHE A 762 -27.83 18.08 -15.08
C PHE A 762 -27.08 17.81 -16.41
N SER A 763 -26.79 18.85 -17.21
CA SER A 763 -26.15 18.68 -18.53
C SER A 763 -24.79 17.96 -18.48
N GLY A 764 -24.07 18.07 -17.36
CA GLY A 764 -22.79 17.39 -17.18
C GLY A 764 -22.90 15.86 -17.06
N TRP A 765 -24.11 15.29 -16.94
CA TRP A 765 -24.35 13.84 -16.93
C TRP A 765 -23.41 13.11 -15.96
N THR A 766 -22.61 12.14 -16.41
CA THR A 766 -21.62 11.39 -15.60
C THR A 766 -20.53 12.26 -14.96
N ALA A 767 -20.49 13.56 -15.28
CA ALA A 767 -19.66 14.55 -14.59
C ALA A 767 -20.39 15.27 -13.46
N SER A 768 -21.74 15.32 -13.41
CA SER A 768 -22.47 16.18 -12.47
C SER A 768 -23.96 15.89 -12.16
N ASP A 769 -24.53 14.73 -12.48
CA ASP A 769 -25.99 14.47 -12.39
C ASP A 769 -26.46 13.64 -11.17
N LEU A 770 -25.59 13.36 -10.21
CA LEU A 770 -25.92 12.63 -8.98
C LEU A 770 -26.97 13.38 -8.15
N ILE A 771 -28.03 12.65 -7.79
CA ILE A 771 -29.06 13.06 -6.84
C ILE A 771 -29.08 12.08 -5.68
N ALA A 772 -28.89 12.60 -4.47
CA ALA A 772 -28.89 11.80 -3.25
C ALA A 772 -29.16 12.68 -2.02
N ASN A 773 -29.52 12.06 -0.90
CA ASN A 773 -29.45 12.71 0.42
C ASN A 773 -28.01 12.61 0.98
N VAL A 774 -27.72 13.41 2.01
CA VAL A 774 -26.39 13.45 2.64
C VAL A 774 -26.00 12.14 3.33
N ALA A 775 -26.95 11.38 3.90
CA ALA A 775 -26.63 10.12 4.56
C ALA A 775 -26.09 9.08 3.57
N ASP A 776 -26.72 8.96 2.40
CA ASP A 776 -26.31 8.04 1.35
C ASP A 776 -24.96 8.44 0.75
N VAL A 777 -24.67 9.74 0.60
CA VAL A 777 -23.35 10.19 0.09
C VAL A 777 -22.24 10.05 1.13
N ALA A 778 -22.54 10.24 2.43
CA ALA A 778 -21.57 9.95 3.48
C ALA A 778 -21.25 8.45 3.53
N ARG A 779 -22.27 7.59 3.41
CA ARG A 779 -22.09 6.14 3.29
C ARG A 779 -21.28 5.78 2.04
N LEU A 780 -21.56 6.40 0.90
CA LEU A 780 -20.81 6.20 -0.35
C LEU A 780 -19.32 6.46 -0.17
N GLY A 781 -18.95 7.57 0.46
CA GLY A 781 -17.54 7.86 0.75
C GLY A 781 -16.89 6.78 1.62
N TYR A 782 -17.61 6.26 2.61
CA TYR A 782 -17.11 5.20 3.47
C TYR A 782 -17.03 3.85 2.73
N ASP A 783 -18.01 3.50 1.91
CA ASP A 783 -18.01 2.27 1.11
C ASP A 783 -16.95 2.30 -0.02
N LEU A 784 -16.47 3.49 -0.41
CA LEU A 784 -15.36 3.65 -1.34
C LEU A 784 -13.99 3.56 -0.65
N PHE A 785 -13.80 4.26 0.47
CA PHE A 785 -12.47 4.50 1.03
C PHE A 785 -12.23 3.84 2.40
N GLY A 786 -13.30 3.46 3.09
CA GLY A 786 -13.30 2.84 4.40
C GLY A 786 -12.67 1.45 4.35
N SER A 787 -11.54 1.28 5.04
CA SER A 787 -10.81 0.00 5.07
C SER A 787 -11.62 -1.15 5.67
N LYS A 788 -12.64 -0.84 6.48
CA LYS A 788 -13.54 -1.79 7.15
C LYS A 788 -14.96 -1.73 6.62
N SER A 789 -15.19 -1.14 5.44
CA SER A 789 -16.51 -1.21 4.83
C SER A 789 -16.94 -2.67 4.67
N SER A 790 -18.14 -2.98 5.16
CA SER A 790 -18.80 -4.27 4.94
C SER A 790 -19.38 -4.40 3.52
N THR A 791 -19.42 -3.29 2.78
CA THR A 791 -20.02 -3.14 1.46
C THR A 791 -19.08 -2.40 0.49
N PRO A 792 -17.81 -2.81 0.33
CA PRO A 792 -16.85 -2.08 -0.49
C PRO A 792 -17.26 -2.09 -1.96
N LEU A 793 -17.13 -0.94 -2.63
CA LEU A 793 -17.44 -0.81 -4.07
C LEU A 793 -16.29 -1.22 -4.99
N LEU A 794 -15.06 -1.25 -4.48
CA LEU A 794 -13.82 -1.55 -5.20
C LEU A 794 -12.90 -2.43 -4.36
N SER A 795 -11.95 -3.10 -5.00
CA SER A 795 -10.82 -3.74 -4.31
C SER A 795 -9.87 -2.68 -3.72
N ALA A 796 -9.11 -3.07 -2.69
CA ALA A 796 -8.12 -2.19 -2.07
C ALA A 796 -7.08 -1.65 -3.07
N ARG A 797 -6.73 -2.43 -4.11
CA ARG A 797 -5.83 -2.00 -5.19
C ARG A 797 -6.42 -0.85 -6.01
N SER A 798 -7.69 -0.96 -6.39
CA SER A 798 -8.38 0.10 -7.13
C SER A 798 -8.61 1.34 -6.28
N VAL A 799 -8.95 1.17 -5.00
CA VAL A 799 -9.04 2.29 -4.04
C VAL A 799 -7.70 3.03 -3.95
N ALA A 800 -6.57 2.31 -3.90
CA ALA A 800 -5.25 2.93 -3.88
C ALA A 800 -4.95 3.78 -5.13
N THR A 801 -5.59 3.49 -6.26
CA THR A 801 -5.52 4.32 -7.49
C THR A 801 -6.30 5.61 -7.36
N MET A 802 -7.41 5.61 -6.60
CA MET A 802 -8.20 6.81 -6.32
C MET A 802 -7.54 7.75 -5.32
N ILE A 803 -6.73 7.24 -4.38
CA ILE A 803 -6.06 8.06 -3.37
C ILE A 803 -5.10 9.06 -4.05
N PRO A 804 -5.35 10.38 -3.93
CA PRO A 804 -4.60 11.37 -4.69
C PRO A 804 -3.21 11.61 -4.07
N THR A 805 -2.18 11.63 -4.93
CA THR A 805 -0.81 12.07 -4.57
C THR A 805 -0.52 13.52 -4.97
N SER A 806 -1.42 14.13 -5.75
CA SER A 806 -1.36 15.53 -6.17
C SER A 806 -2.65 16.27 -5.76
N TRP A 807 -2.97 17.44 -6.33
CA TRP A 807 -4.22 18.15 -6.06
C TRP A 807 -5.47 17.36 -6.55
N TYR A 808 -5.31 16.55 -7.60
CA TYR A 808 -6.33 15.65 -8.15
C TYR A 808 -5.72 14.27 -8.44
N GLY A 809 -6.41 13.21 -8.04
CA GLY A 809 -6.08 11.80 -8.28
C GLY A 809 -7.03 11.19 -9.31
N PHE A 810 -7.25 9.88 -9.24
CA PHE A 810 -8.23 9.23 -10.11
C PHE A 810 -9.65 9.56 -9.62
N ALA A 811 -10.32 10.48 -10.32
CA ALA A 811 -11.66 10.99 -10.00
C ALA A 811 -11.85 11.56 -8.59
N THR A 812 -10.76 11.92 -7.91
CA THR A 812 -10.75 12.24 -6.47
C THR A 812 -9.89 13.48 -6.21
N PHE A 813 -10.43 14.45 -5.50
CA PHE A 813 -9.67 15.61 -5.00
C PHE A 813 -8.85 15.27 -3.76
N ASN A 814 -7.67 15.89 -3.67
CA ASN A 814 -6.90 15.96 -2.43
C ASN A 814 -7.36 17.15 -1.59
N LEU A 815 -8.38 16.93 -0.77
CA LEU A 815 -8.98 17.95 0.08
C LEU A 815 -8.04 18.43 1.20
N THR A 816 -7.00 17.66 1.54
CA THR A 816 -5.93 18.08 2.46
C THR A 816 -5.31 19.41 2.04
N THR A 817 -5.01 19.57 0.74
CA THR A 817 -4.36 20.76 0.20
C THR A 817 -5.29 21.99 0.08
N HIS A 818 -6.57 21.81 0.42
CA HIS A 818 -7.58 22.87 0.37
C HIS A 818 -7.79 23.55 1.73
N GLY A 819 -7.09 23.12 2.79
CA GLY A 819 -7.11 23.78 4.11
C GLY A 819 -8.43 23.66 4.87
N LEU A 820 -9.31 22.74 4.46
CA LEU A 820 -10.72 22.69 4.89
C LEU A 820 -10.91 22.28 6.34
N THR A 821 -10.00 21.47 6.88
CA THR A 821 -10.06 20.99 8.27
C THR A 821 -9.28 21.87 9.24
N GLY A 822 -8.27 22.61 8.75
CA GLY A 822 -7.37 23.41 9.56
C GLY A 822 -6.20 22.62 10.17
N HIS A 823 -6.10 21.32 9.90
CA HIS A 823 -5.05 20.45 10.44
C HIS A 823 -4.00 20.14 9.37
N THR A 824 -2.73 20.07 9.78
CA THR A 824 -1.59 19.69 8.91
C THR A 824 -1.06 18.29 9.20
N SER A 825 -1.58 17.62 10.24
CA SER A 825 -1.22 16.25 10.65
C SER A 825 -2.02 15.20 9.87
N ALA A 826 -1.92 13.93 10.28
CA ALA A 826 -2.78 12.85 9.76
C ALA A 826 -4.29 13.16 9.88
N TYR A 827 -4.70 13.94 10.90
CA TYR A 827 -6.08 14.43 11.08
C TYR A 827 -6.46 15.52 10.06
N GLY A 828 -5.49 16.12 9.38
CA GLY A 828 -5.75 17.01 8.25
C GLY A 828 -6.02 16.27 6.94
N ARG A 829 -5.51 15.03 6.84
CA ARG A 829 -5.55 14.26 5.61
C ARG A 829 -7.00 13.94 5.26
N SER A 830 -7.42 14.39 4.10
CA SER A 830 -8.75 14.12 3.56
C SER A 830 -8.72 14.06 2.05
N TYR A 831 -9.57 13.22 1.48
CA TYR A 831 -9.78 13.10 0.05
C TYR A 831 -11.23 12.73 -0.23
N GLY A 832 -11.69 13.02 -1.44
CA GLY A 832 -13.09 12.90 -1.82
C GLY A 832 -13.37 13.82 -3.00
N HIS A 833 -14.42 14.63 -2.95
CA HIS A 833 -14.71 15.54 -4.05
C HIS A 833 -15.50 16.78 -3.62
N LEU A 834 -15.17 17.93 -4.21
CA LEU A 834 -16.00 19.14 -4.18
C LEU A 834 -17.06 19.07 -5.26
N GLY A 835 -18.29 19.45 -4.96
CA GLY A 835 -19.38 19.45 -5.93
C GLY A 835 -19.95 20.84 -6.10
N ALA A 836 -20.05 21.29 -7.34
CA ALA A 836 -20.85 22.44 -7.71
C ALA A 836 -21.67 22.07 -8.95
N THR A 837 -22.94 22.45 -8.95
CA THR A 837 -23.79 22.57 -10.13
C THR A 837 -24.80 23.69 -9.86
N TYR A 838 -25.59 24.08 -10.85
CA TYR A 838 -26.26 25.38 -10.85
C TYR A 838 -27.19 25.53 -9.64
N GLY A 839 -26.81 26.42 -8.73
CA GLY A 839 -27.53 26.66 -7.48
C GLY A 839 -27.41 25.57 -6.41
N TYR A 840 -26.39 24.71 -6.47
CA TYR A 840 -26.06 23.70 -5.47
C TYR A 840 -24.55 23.56 -5.29
N ASP A 841 -24.10 23.67 -4.05
CA ASP A 841 -22.72 23.41 -3.65
C ASP A 841 -22.69 22.24 -2.65
N SER A 842 -21.66 21.40 -2.73
CA SER A 842 -21.51 20.21 -1.89
C SER A 842 -20.05 19.79 -1.70
N ILE A 843 -19.83 18.91 -0.73
CA ILE A 843 -18.54 18.25 -0.51
C ILE A 843 -18.79 16.84 0.02
N LEU A 844 -18.01 15.88 -0.46
CA LEU A 844 -17.81 14.59 0.17
C LEU A 844 -16.34 14.49 0.58
N ALA A 845 -16.08 14.30 1.86
CA ALA A 845 -14.74 14.12 2.41
C ALA A 845 -14.66 12.79 3.16
N TYR A 846 -13.71 11.94 2.81
CA TYR A 846 -13.27 10.83 3.64
C TYR A 846 -12.00 11.22 4.41
N LEU A 847 -11.98 10.89 5.69
CA LEU A 847 -10.96 11.29 6.66
C LEU A 847 -10.31 10.02 7.24
N PRO A 848 -9.17 9.59 6.68
CA PRO A 848 -8.59 8.28 6.99
C PRO A 848 -8.20 8.11 8.46
N ALA A 849 -7.79 9.18 9.13
CA ALA A 849 -7.43 9.13 10.56
C ALA A 849 -8.62 8.79 11.46
N LEU A 850 -9.84 9.13 11.03
CA LEU A 850 -11.08 8.83 11.75
C LEU A 850 -11.85 7.63 11.18
N ASP A 851 -11.37 7.03 10.07
CA ASP A 851 -12.09 6.00 9.28
C ASP A 851 -13.56 6.41 9.07
N MET A 852 -13.76 7.62 8.56
CA MET A 852 -15.07 8.28 8.53
C MET A 852 -15.24 9.11 7.26
N SER A 853 -16.46 9.18 6.76
CA SER A 853 -16.90 10.12 5.73
C SER A 853 -17.85 11.17 6.26
N ILE A 854 -17.67 12.41 5.80
CA ILE A 854 -18.56 13.54 6.01
C ILE A 854 -19.02 14.03 4.64
N SER A 855 -20.32 14.18 4.47
CA SER A 855 -20.93 14.76 3.28
C SER A 855 -21.71 16.01 3.67
N ILE A 856 -21.66 17.05 2.85
CA ILE A 856 -22.39 18.30 3.09
C ILE A 856 -22.98 18.76 1.77
N ALA A 857 -24.23 19.19 1.80
CA ALA A 857 -24.92 19.74 0.65
C ALA A 857 -25.65 21.05 1.02
N SER A 858 -25.62 22.01 0.11
CA SER A 858 -26.38 23.25 0.17
C SER A 858 -27.12 23.53 -1.13
N ASN A 859 -28.31 24.13 -1.04
CA ASN A 859 -29.15 24.49 -2.19
C ASN A 859 -28.87 25.92 -2.70
N LEU A 860 -27.62 26.36 -2.59
CA LEU A 860 -27.20 27.70 -2.98
C LEU A 860 -25.81 27.62 -3.60
N GLU A 861 -25.64 28.30 -4.72
CA GLU A 861 -24.34 28.57 -5.32
C GLU A 861 -24.01 30.07 -5.23
N THR A 862 -22.77 30.38 -4.87
CA THR A 862 -22.27 31.76 -4.77
C THR A 862 -20.92 31.90 -5.46
N ASP A 863 -20.47 33.13 -5.68
CA ASP A 863 -19.17 33.38 -6.32
C ASP A 863 -18.00 32.69 -5.62
N ASN A 864 -18.09 32.49 -4.30
CA ASN A 864 -17.03 31.86 -3.52
C ASN A 864 -17.27 30.37 -3.21
N GLN A 865 -18.48 29.83 -3.40
CA GLN A 865 -18.82 28.44 -3.07
C GLN A 865 -18.36 27.99 -1.67
N ALA A 866 -18.43 28.89 -0.68
CA ALA A 866 -17.80 28.72 0.62
C ALA A 866 -18.59 27.82 1.57
N GLN A 867 -19.89 27.64 1.34
CA GLN A 867 -20.85 27.12 2.33
C GLN A 867 -20.52 25.70 2.78
N PRO A 868 -20.31 24.72 1.88
CA PRO A 868 -19.99 23.36 2.31
C PRO A 868 -18.62 23.27 3.00
N SER A 869 -17.65 24.07 2.57
CA SER A 869 -16.31 24.13 3.15
C SER A 869 -16.31 24.74 4.56
N ASP A 870 -17.08 25.81 4.77
CA ASP A 870 -17.26 26.45 6.07
C ASP A 870 -18.00 25.53 7.05
N VAL A 871 -19.03 24.82 6.57
CA VAL A 871 -19.70 23.77 7.37
C VAL A 871 -18.74 22.64 7.70
N LEU A 872 -17.92 22.17 6.74
CA LEU A 872 -16.95 21.10 6.99
C LEU A 872 -15.95 21.52 8.07
N CYS A 873 -15.44 22.75 8.01
CA CYS A 873 -14.52 23.29 9.00
C CYS A 873 -15.09 23.17 10.43
N SER A 874 -16.33 23.62 10.67
CA SER A 874 -16.96 23.54 11.99
C SER A 874 -17.37 22.10 12.37
N ALA A 875 -18.01 21.38 11.45
CA ALA A 875 -18.54 20.03 11.70
C ALA A 875 -17.41 19.03 11.97
N TYR A 876 -16.36 19.04 11.15
CA TYR A 876 -15.21 18.15 11.33
C TYR A 876 -14.56 18.34 12.69
N ASN A 877 -14.24 19.58 13.07
CA ASN A 877 -13.56 19.86 14.32
C ASN A 877 -14.42 19.55 15.55
N THR A 878 -15.74 19.68 15.43
CA THR A 878 -16.70 19.26 16.46
C THR A 878 -16.73 17.74 16.60
N ILE A 879 -16.78 17.01 15.49
CA ILE A 879 -16.72 15.54 15.47
C ILE A 879 -15.39 15.05 16.03
N LEU A 880 -14.28 15.67 15.63
CA LEU A 880 -12.95 15.35 16.15
C LEU A 880 -12.89 15.55 17.66
N ALA A 881 -13.41 16.67 18.18
CA ALA A 881 -13.49 16.92 19.61
C ALA A 881 -14.32 15.85 20.33
N HIS A 882 -15.45 15.44 19.76
CA HIS A 882 -16.29 14.37 20.29
C HIS A 882 -15.56 13.02 20.32
N VAL A 883 -14.89 12.65 19.22
CA VAL A 883 -14.10 11.40 19.13
C VAL A 883 -12.94 11.40 20.13
N LEU A 884 -12.31 12.56 20.34
CA LEU A 884 -11.22 12.73 21.29
C LEU A 884 -11.68 12.98 22.74
N ASN A 885 -13.00 13.02 22.98
CA ASN A 885 -13.63 13.29 24.27
C ASN A 885 -13.13 14.60 24.93
N VAL A 886 -13.10 15.69 24.15
CA VAL A 886 -12.77 17.05 24.61
C VAL A 886 -13.86 18.05 24.19
N SER A 887 -13.82 19.24 24.78
CA SER A 887 -14.72 20.33 24.40
C SER A 887 -14.50 20.78 22.96
N ALA A 888 -15.61 20.96 22.23
CA ALA A 888 -15.58 21.42 20.83
C ALA A 888 -14.95 22.82 20.71
N PRO A 889 -14.11 23.05 19.69
CA PRO A 889 -13.53 24.35 19.43
C PRO A 889 -14.53 25.31 18.77
N THR A 890 -14.23 26.60 18.81
CA THR A 890 -14.89 27.58 17.94
C THR A 890 -14.07 27.74 16.66
N CYS A 891 -14.69 27.53 15.50
CA CYS A 891 -14.00 27.57 14.21
C CYS A 891 -14.54 28.66 13.29
N THR A 892 -13.64 29.27 12.53
CA THR A 892 -13.93 30.24 11.47
C THR A 892 -13.28 29.79 10.17
N PHE A 893 -13.98 29.94 9.05
CA PHE A 893 -13.46 29.63 7.72
C PHE A 893 -13.25 30.89 6.90
N ALA A 894 -12.02 31.11 6.42
CA ALA A 894 -11.70 32.18 5.50
C ALA A 894 -11.62 31.63 4.08
N ALA A 895 -12.64 31.92 3.26
CA ALA A 895 -12.74 31.39 1.90
C ALA A 895 -11.83 32.15 0.90
N THR A 896 -11.26 31.40 -0.03
CA THR A 896 -10.63 31.88 -1.26
C THR A 896 -11.21 31.02 -2.40
N TYR A 897 -12.37 31.43 -2.93
CA TYR A 897 -13.20 30.58 -3.80
C TYR A 897 -13.52 29.22 -3.12
N HIS A 898 -13.57 28.10 -3.86
CA HIS A 898 -13.80 26.74 -3.33
C HIS A 898 -12.67 26.21 -2.40
N ARG A 899 -11.70 27.05 -2.02
CA ARG A 899 -10.64 26.75 -1.06
C ARG A 899 -10.76 27.66 0.15
N GLY A 900 -10.02 27.38 1.20
CA GLY A 900 -9.91 28.33 2.30
C GLY A 900 -9.05 27.84 3.43
N ILE A 901 -9.06 28.59 4.52
CA ILE A 901 -8.33 28.25 5.73
C ILE A 901 -9.35 28.12 6.85
N CYS A 902 -9.47 26.91 7.38
CA CYS A 902 -10.17 26.67 8.63
C CYS A 902 -9.25 27.00 9.81
N ALA A 903 -9.69 27.91 10.67
CA ALA A 903 -8.98 28.30 11.89
C ALA A 903 -9.87 28.02 13.11
N CYS A 904 -9.36 27.26 14.06
CA CYS A 904 -10.12 26.83 15.24
C CYS A 904 -9.41 27.23 16.54
N SER A 905 -10.18 27.79 17.47
CA SER A 905 -9.74 28.11 18.83
C SER A 905 -10.27 27.05 19.80
N TRP A 906 -9.36 26.27 20.39
CA TRP A 906 -9.69 25.18 21.32
C TRP A 906 -9.72 25.67 22.78
N PRO A 907 -10.65 25.19 23.63
CA PRO A 907 -10.68 25.49 25.06
C PRO A 907 -9.44 24.98 25.82
N ALA A 908 -9.13 25.58 26.98
CA ALA A 908 -8.01 25.16 27.83
C ALA A 908 -8.17 23.71 28.34
N GLY A 909 -7.08 22.92 28.35
CA GLY A 909 -7.11 21.48 28.68
C GLY A 909 -6.53 20.56 27.58
N ARG A 910 -6.06 21.14 26.48
CA ARG A 910 -5.41 20.44 25.38
C ARG A 910 -4.05 19.86 25.79
N PRO A 911 -3.80 18.55 25.63
CA PRO A 911 -2.47 17.97 25.81
C PRO A 911 -1.45 18.63 24.86
N ALA A 912 -0.25 18.95 25.35
CA ALA A 912 0.82 19.55 24.55
C ALA A 912 1.29 18.69 23.36
N SER A 913 0.88 17.42 23.32
CA SER A 913 1.11 16.44 22.26
C SER A 913 0.11 16.52 21.10
N TRP A 914 -0.92 17.38 21.17
CA TRP A 914 -1.93 17.52 20.12
C TRP A 914 -1.56 18.66 19.16
N PRO A 915 -1.69 18.50 17.83
CA PRO A 915 -1.20 19.47 16.85
C PRO A 915 -2.01 20.78 16.87
N PRO A 916 -1.34 21.97 16.69
CA PRO A 916 -1.92 23.33 16.66
C PRO A 916 -3.29 23.44 16.03
#